data_AF-A0A368H9P2-F1
#
_entry.id   AF-A0A368H9P2-F1
#
_cell.length_a   1.000
_cell.length_b   1.000
_cell.length_c   1.000
_cell.angle_alpha   90.00
_cell.angle_beta   90.00
_cell.angle_gamma   90.00
#
_symmetry.space_group_name_H-M   'P 1'
#
loop_
_entity.id
_entity.type
_entity.pdbx_description
1 polymer ?
#
loop_
_entity_poly.entity_id
_entity_poly.type
_entity_poly.pdbx_seq_one_letter_code
_entity_poly.pdbx_strand_id
1 'polypeptide(L)'
;MNTETRGYERKHYTDLAEAQYSCVGESYAKFSYAGTRAWVDKVYPTKESRRKVREEVGNIASGILVGFRSMIDQLNWMSPASKQGAYSKIDNVVKNIAFPDWVTDDEQLDNYYKRLDIDMHNDDYLTMLMKIRVFRAVREVETLLAGPVPREGFSGSAATPSANAITMPGGILRRPFFDPTWPNSVNYGAVGLIIGIRAAFRAYRNSIGLNGPDPHLPDEQFQGFSHDQLFFLSFARVWCRKLGSTSSLLTRLLTDPHSPAPYRVLGTLQNFPAFKEAFNCPKSPYAPDKHCNVWVSELDTSHGEPKVKTELNIAAPPQITPNEKEKYDAAKVAISFFQESVNTSVDPCEDFYKYACGKYQKAVSFHYADAKNLVAMANQLTNKDYQKVIKSSTALTKEKAFFDACVAATKDSGHNNQILISNNYLMKRVRKLADYLGAEFTYALGGRVEGLPNKVQLANALGYLSFDQNIQTLVTPLVDTYWPDPNKGYTMFLDQNTAYMSKTFYHPDAFKTIKENYVNSATKVIETFVKTQNKPIDPKLKDKVRGLVEFEQMIANKYSTDDDTRRIYLRSWNLRSIRELQNQFGFVDWQTYMKMVPKVAQNKVQSADFRVSVMEPGQYANMSRDYAGFDKEKLVNYLFMRLLLSNAQYLPTYASSFKEMPEEPLVLGRKRRNIHFSKSDTLTDTQANCAKVANELMMFANGRVFVDYVYPDEKYKDLIRSSAGGVMHNVIHAFQSMVDQLDWMSEATKRKAIEKSMNIITNIAFPDWIMDNAKLDLYYKSITFDPTKENYYDIWTKLTIFNIEAQYKHLTMATADYEEFLMPPGIVNAWYQPELNTITFPAGILRPPYFHPDWPASIKYGGIGLIAGHELIHGFDDQGVQWGPKGHISYPEKNCIGWMDEQSTKGFNRLAQCVIDEYSTFCPLDNRTYTPNCVNGAQTQGENIADNGGVHAAFRAYRTHISLNGPDPQLPDRLFGQFTHDQLFFLNFAQVWCEKRRVDDRLYQQLMVDPHSPAMYRVFGTLQNYPAFRAAFNCPLNSRYAPKDHCNVWVPNYMP
;
A
#
# COMPACT_ATOMS: atom_id res chain seq x y z
N MET A 1 11.20 -28.75 -35.19
CA MET A 1 10.29 -29.60 -35.99
C MET A 1 9.05 -28.80 -36.35
N ASN A 2 8.71 -28.90 -37.65
CA ASN A 2 7.46 -28.65 -38.41
C ASN A 2 6.90 -27.25 -38.73
N THR A 3 6.84 -27.05 -40.05
CA THR A 3 6.23 -26.05 -40.95
C THR A 3 4.86 -26.51 -41.46
N GLU A 4 3.95 -25.59 -41.78
CA GLU A 4 2.91 -25.81 -42.82
C GLU A 4 2.50 -24.47 -43.51
N THR A 5 2.48 -24.49 -44.85
CA THR A 5 2.04 -23.44 -45.79
C THR A 5 0.64 -23.75 -46.33
N ARG A 6 -0.27 -22.75 -46.48
CA ARG A 6 -1.58 -22.91 -47.16
C ARG A 6 -1.73 -22.00 -48.39
N GLY A 7 -2.21 -22.55 -49.51
CA GLY A 7 -2.66 -21.85 -50.74
C GLY A 7 -4.20 -21.77 -50.86
N TYR A 8 -4.73 -20.93 -51.77
CA TYR A 8 -6.17 -20.62 -51.93
C TYR A 8 -6.76 -21.17 -53.26
N GLU A 9 -7.89 -21.90 -53.19
CA GLU A 9 -8.71 -22.33 -54.35
C GLU A 9 -10.17 -21.82 -54.26
N ARG A 10 -10.84 -21.65 -55.41
CA ARG A 10 -12.24 -21.15 -55.49
C ARG A 10 -13.23 -22.26 -55.13
N LYS A 11 -14.19 -21.98 -54.25
CA LYS A 11 -15.13 -23.00 -53.75
C LYS A 11 -16.06 -23.51 -54.86
N HIS A 12 -16.04 -24.81 -55.09
CA HIS A 12 -16.97 -25.48 -56.01
C HIS A 12 -18.33 -25.66 -55.33
N TYR A 13 -19.41 -25.26 -55.99
CA TYR A 13 -20.79 -25.47 -55.53
C TYR A 13 -21.46 -26.50 -56.42
N THR A 14 -22.13 -27.47 -55.82
CA THR A 14 -22.88 -28.51 -56.52
C THR A 14 -24.38 -28.20 -56.60
N ASP A 15 -24.87 -27.24 -55.80
CA ASP A 15 -26.25 -26.78 -55.77
C ASP A 15 -26.38 -25.38 -56.41
N LEU A 16 -27.35 -25.24 -57.32
CA LEU A 16 -27.56 -23.99 -58.07
C LEU A 16 -28.08 -22.86 -57.18
N ALA A 17 -28.94 -23.16 -56.20
CA ALA A 17 -29.47 -22.14 -55.30
C ALA A 17 -28.40 -21.59 -54.36
N GLU A 18 -27.49 -22.45 -53.87
CA GLU A 18 -26.31 -22.02 -53.10
C GLU A 18 -25.34 -21.20 -53.96
N ALA A 19 -25.13 -21.60 -55.21
CA ALA A 19 -24.31 -20.84 -56.16
C ALA A 19 -24.92 -19.47 -56.45
N GLN A 20 -26.24 -19.40 -56.70
CA GLN A 20 -26.97 -18.15 -56.91
C GLN A 20 -26.93 -17.25 -55.68
N TYR A 21 -27.15 -17.80 -54.48
CA TYR A 21 -27.04 -17.05 -53.23
C TYR A 21 -25.65 -16.45 -53.05
N SER A 22 -24.60 -17.23 -53.30
CA SER A 22 -23.20 -16.75 -53.26
C SER A 22 -22.97 -15.61 -54.27
N CYS A 23 -23.47 -15.76 -55.50
CA CYS A 23 -23.33 -14.76 -56.56
C CYS A 23 -24.14 -13.49 -56.30
N VAL A 24 -25.33 -13.56 -55.68
CA VAL A 24 -26.13 -12.40 -55.28
C VAL A 24 -25.37 -11.56 -54.25
N GLY A 25 -24.69 -12.20 -53.30
CA GLY A 25 -23.83 -11.51 -52.34
C GLY A 25 -22.70 -10.72 -53.02
N GLU A 26 -22.05 -11.33 -54.01
CA GLU A 26 -21.02 -10.65 -54.80
C GLU A 26 -21.60 -9.51 -55.65
N SER A 27 -22.72 -9.75 -56.33
CA SER A 27 -23.41 -8.74 -57.16
C SER A 27 -23.84 -7.53 -56.34
N TYR A 28 -24.52 -7.73 -55.21
CA TYR A 28 -24.90 -6.66 -54.29
C TYR A 28 -23.69 -5.90 -53.76
N ALA A 29 -22.62 -6.62 -53.44
CA ALA A 29 -21.37 -6.01 -52.99
C ALA A 29 -20.70 -5.14 -54.06
N LYS A 30 -20.96 -5.36 -55.35
CA LYS A 30 -20.47 -4.57 -56.48
C LYS A 30 -21.44 -3.48 -56.93
N PHE A 31 -22.74 -3.70 -56.81
CA PHE A 31 -23.83 -2.81 -57.24
C PHE A 31 -24.77 -2.45 -56.08
N SER A 32 -24.24 -1.85 -55.02
CA SER A 32 -24.98 -1.64 -53.77
C SER A 32 -26.27 -0.84 -53.94
N TYR A 33 -26.27 0.22 -54.76
CA TYR A 33 -27.47 1.05 -54.95
C TYR A 33 -28.52 0.40 -55.85
N ALA A 34 -28.12 -0.29 -56.92
CA ALA A 34 -29.06 -1.01 -57.77
C ALA A 34 -29.66 -2.23 -57.04
N GLY A 35 -28.84 -2.94 -56.27
CA GLY A 35 -29.32 -4.00 -55.39
C GLY A 35 -30.23 -3.49 -54.27
N THR A 36 -29.96 -2.29 -53.73
CA THR A 36 -30.86 -1.62 -52.77
C THR A 36 -32.20 -1.30 -53.42
N ARG A 37 -32.21 -0.77 -54.63
CA ARG A 37 -33.43 -0.50 -55.39
C ARG A 37 -34.26 -1.77 -55.58
N ALA A 38 -33.65 -2.85 -56.06
CA ALA A 38 -34.32 -4.13 -56.25
C ALA A 38 -34.96 -4.67 -54.95
N TRP A 39 -34.29 -4.48 -53.80
CA TRP A 39 -34.82 -4.88 -52.50
C TRP A 39 -35.97 -3.98 -52.03
N VAL A 40 -35.84 -2.65 -52.17
CA VAL A 40 -36.88 -1.69 -51.80
C VAL A 40 -38.14 -1.89 -52.62
N ASP A 41 -38.03 -2.13 -53.93
CA ASP A 41 -39.19 -2.42 -54.79
C ASP A 41 -39.91 -3.70 -54.39
N LYS A 42 -39.18 -4.69 -53.85
CA LYS A 42 -39.78 -5.94 -53.37
C LYS A 42 -40.46 -5.79 -52.02
N VAL A 43 -39.82 -5.10 -51.07
CA VAL A 43 -40.26 -5.04 -49.66
C VAL A 43 -41.23 -3.88 -49.42
N TYR A 44 -41.03 -2.75 -50.11
CA TYR A 44 -41.86 -1.55 -50.05
C TYR A 44 -42.31 -1.15 -51.46
N PRO A 45 -43.18 -1.96 -52.10
CA PRO A 45 -43.49 -1.83 -53.52
C PRO A 45 -44.25 -0.55 -53.88
N THR A 46 -44.91 0.09 -52.92
CA THR A 46 -45.73 1.29 -53.15
C THR A 46 -45.13 2.51 -52.47
N LYS A 47 -45.36 3.71 -53.04
CA LYS A 47 -44.97 4.98 -52.40
C LYS A 47 -45.51 5.11 -50.98
N GLU A 48 -46.73 4.61 -50.74
CA GLU A 48 -47.35 4.65 -49.42
C GLU A 48 -46.64 3.72 -48.41
N SER A 49 -46.30 2.49 -48.80
CA SER A 49 -45.53 1.59 -47.93
C SER A 49 -44.15 2.17 -47.57
N ARG A 50 -43.52 2.91 -48.50
CA ARG A 50 -42.25 3.60 -48.31
C ARG A 50 -42.37 4.78 -47.34
N ARG A 51 -43.46 5.55 -47.43
CA ARG A 51 -43.76 6.66 -46.51
C ARG A 51 -44.00 6.14 -45.09
N LYS A 52 -44.86 5.13 -44.95
CA LYS A 52 -45.25 4.55 -43.66
C LYS A 52 -44.05 4.04 -42.85
N VAL A 53 -43.15 3.26 -43.47
CA VAL A 53 -41.95 2.77 -42.77
C VAL A 53 -41.04 3.90 -42.29
N ARG A 54 -40.97 5.00 -43.06
CA ARG A 54 -40.13 6.16 -42.68
C ARG A 54 -40.70 6.94 -41.52
N GLU A 55 -42.03 7.12 -41.48
CA GLU A 55 -42.70 7.78 -40.36
C GLU A 55 -42.59 6.96 -39.09
N GLU A 56 -42.88 5.66 -39.15
CA GLU A 56 -42.80 4.75 -37.99
C GLU A 56 -41.38 4.73 -37.41
N VAL A 57 -40.36 4.49 -38.25
CA VAL A 57 -38.96 4.46 -37.80
C VAL A 57 -38.47 5.85 -37.37
N GLY A 58 -38.94 6.91 -38.01
CA GLY A 58 -38.61 8.29 -37.64
C GLY A 58 -39.14 8.71 -36.27
N ASN A 59 -40.35 8.24 -35.91
CA ASN A 59 -40.95 8.45 -34.59
C ASN A 59 -40.17 7.69 -33.52
N ILE A 60 -39.82 6.43 -33.78
CA ILE A 60 -38.98 5.61 -32.88
C ILE A 60 -37.63 6.30 -32.64
N ALA A 61 -36.96 6.75 -33.71
CA ALA A 61 -35.67 7.43 -33.60
C ALA A 61 -35.75 8.70 -32.75
N SER A 62 -36.83 9.47 -32.89
CA SER A 62 -37.05 10.70 -32.11
C SER A 62 -37.31 10.38 -30.62
N GLY A 63 -38.08 9.34 -30.32
CA GLY A 63 -38.29 8.87 -28.95
C GLY A 63 -36.99 8.42 -28.27
N ILE A 64 -36.11 7.73 -29.00
CA ILE A 64 -34.78 7.31 -28.50
C ILE A 64 -33.92 8.53 -28.13
N LEU A 65 -33.90 9.57 -28.97
CA LEU A 65 -33.13 10.79 -28.69
C LEU A 65 -33.64 11.51 -27.42
N VAL A 66 -34.97 11.54 -27.20
CA VAL A 66 -35.56 12.09 -25.97
C VAL A 66 -35.16 11.24 -24.75
N GLY A 67 -35.26 9.91 -24.84
CA GLY A 67 -34.83 9.00 -23.76
C GLY A 67 -33.34 9.13 -23.43
N PHE A 68 -32.51 9.32 -24.45
CA PHE A 68 -31.07 9.53 -24.31
C PHE A 68 -30.73 10.89 -23.68
N ARG A 69 -31.43 11.96 -24.05
CA ARG A 69 -31.31 13.27 -23.41
C ARG A 69 -31.65 13.21 -21.92
N SER A 70 -32.75 12.54 -21.58
CA SER A 70 -33.14 12.28 -20.18
C SER A 70 -32.09 11.47 -19.40
N MET A 71 -31.41 10.51 -20.05
CA MET A 71 -30.29 9.81 -19.42
C MET A 71 -29.13 10.77 -19.10
N ILE A 72 -28.82 11.72 -19.99
CA ILE A 72 -27.76 12.72 -19.78
C ILE A 72 -28.12 13.70 -18.68
N ASP A 73 -29.37 14.15 -18.62
CA ASP A 73 -29.87 15.04 -17.56
C ASP A 73 -29.56 14.48 -16.18
N GLN A 74 -29.73 13.17 -16.05
CA GLN A 74 -29.51 12.43 -14.83
C GLN A 74 -28.02 12.36 -14.47
N LEU A 75 -27.07 12.31 -15.41
CA LEU A 75 -25.65 12.08 -15.12
C LEU A 75 -25.02 13.13 -14.21
N ASN A 76 -24.75 12.77 -12.96
CA ASN A 76 -24.11 13.66 -11.99
C ASN A 76 -22.63 13.93 -12.33
N TRP A 77 -22.01 13.08 -13.16
CA TRP A 77 -20.62 13.23 -13.60
C TRP A 77 -20.44 14.17 -14.80
N MET A 78 -21.52 14.58 -15.48
CA MET A 78 -21.42 15.56 -16.55
C MET A 78 -21.60 16.97 -16.00
N SER A 79 -20.60 17.84 -16.19
CA SER A 79 -20.73 19.25 -15.83
C SER A 79 -21.89 19.91 -16.61
N PRO A 80 -22.51 20.99 -16.10
CA PRO A 80 -23.56 21.71 -16.82
C PRO A 80 -23.12 22.14 -18.24
N ALA A 81 -21.87 22.55 -18.41
CA ALA A 81 -21.31 22.89 -19.72
C ALA A 81 -21.15 21.68 -20.64
N SER A 82 -20.71 20.53 -20.11
CA SER A 82 -20.63 19.26 -20.86
C SER A 82 -22.01 18.73 -21.24
N LYS A 83 -23.01 18.87 -20.35
CA LYS A 83 -24.41 18.56 -20.64
C LYS A 83 -24.94 19.45 -21.75
N GLN A 84 -24.69 20.77 -21.70
CA GLN A 84 -25.08 21.70 -22.75
C GLN A 84 -24.45 21.36 -24.11
N GLY A 85 -23.15 20.99 -24.12
CA GLY A 85 -22.47 20.51 -25.32
C GLY A 85 -23.07 19.21 -25.87
N ALA A 86 -23.46 18.28 -24.99
CA ALA A 86 -24.13 17.04 -25.39
C ALA A 86 -25.56 17.28 -25.91
N TYR A 87 -26.33 18.19 -25.32
CA TYR A 87 -27.65 18.60 -25.83
C TYR A 87 -27.53 19.22 -27.21
N SER A 88 -26.58 20.15 -27.40
CA SER A 88 -26.34 20.74 -28.71
C SER A 88 -25.97 19.68 -29.75
N LYS A 89 -25.24 18.63 -29.38
CA LYS A 89 -24.93 17.52 -30.29
C LYS A 89 -26.17 16.68 -30.63
N ILE A 90 -27.02 16.39 -29.66
CA ILE A 90 -28.28 15.65 -29.83
C ILE A 90 -29.24 16.40 -30.75
N ASP A 91 -29.39 17.71 -30.53
CA ASP A 91 -30.32 18.56 -31.28
C ASP A 91 -29.90 18.74 -32.75
N ASN A 92 -28.65 18.41 -33.09
CA ASN A 92 -28.07 18.51 -34.45
C ASN A 92 -27.83 17.15 -35.15
N VAL A 93 -28.40 16.05 -34.63
CA VAL A 93 -28.33 14.72 -35.26
C VAL A 93 -29.25 14.66 -36.48
N VAL A 94 -28.69 14.34 -37.65
CA VAL A 94 -29.44 14.13 -38.90
C VAL A 94 -29.94 12.67 -38.96
N LYS A 95 -31.24 12.50 -39.26
CA LYS A 95 -31.92 11.19 -39.26
C LYS A 95 -32.07 10.65 -40.68
N ASN A 96 -31.16 9.77 -41.09
CA ASN A 96 -31.23 9.09 -42.39
C ASN A 96 -32.03 7.79 -42.24
N ILE A 97 -33.31 7.79 -42.67
CA ILE A 97 -34.26 6.70 -42.39
C ILE A 97 -34.52 5.82 -43.63
N ALA A 98 -34.36 4.51 -43.46
CA ALA A 98 -34.63 3.44 -44.43
C ALA A 98 -33.73 3.40 -45.68
N PHE A 99 -33.84 4.33 -46.63
CA PHE A 99 -33.06 4.33 -47.88
C PHE A 99 -32.94 5.76 -48.47
N PRO A 100 -31.96 6.05 -49.36
CA PRO A 100 -31.91 7.34 -50.05
C PRO A 100 -33.09 7.52 -51.00
N ASP A 101 -33.59 8.75 -51.15
CA ASP A 101 -34.73 8.99 -52.04
C ASP A 101 -34.37 8.72 -53.51
N TRP A 102 -33.16 9.12 -53.91
CA TRP A 102 -32.68 9.01 -55.29
C TRP A 102 -32.48 7.57 -55.79
N VAL A 103 -32.29 6.57 -54.91
CA VAL A 103 -32.15 5.17 -55.40
C VAL A 103 -33.47 4.62 -55.92
N THR A 104 -34.60 5.23 -55.54
CA THR A 104 -35.92 4.93 -56.08
C THR A 104 -36.33 5.81 -57.26
N ASP A 105 -35.42 6.65 -57.73
CA ASP A 105 -35.55 7.48 -58.92
C ASP A 105 -34.70 6.86 -60.04
N ASP A 106 -35.35 6.43 -61.12
CA ASP A 106 -34.70 5.68 -62.20
C ASP A 106 -33.65 6.54 -62.92
N GLU A 107 -33.92 7.82 -63.16
CA GLU A 107 -33.00 8.72 -63.86
C GLU A 107 -31.74 8.97 -63.03
N GLN A 108 -31.90 9.19 -61.72
CA GLN A 108 -30.76 9.41 -60.83
C GLN A 108 -29.93 8.14 -60.63
N LEU A 109 -30.57 6.98 -60.55
CA LEU A 109 -29.88 5.70 -60.42
C LEU A 109 -29.11 5.31 -61.69
N ASP A 110 -29.71 5.51 -62.86
CA ASP A 110 -29.06 5.25 -64.14
C ASP A 110 -27.88 6.20 -64.36
N ASN A 111 -28.08 7.50 -64.06
CA ASN A 111 -27.01 8.48 -64.14
C ASN A 111 -25.83 8.12 -63.21
N TYR A 112 -26.09 7.54 -62.04
CA TYR A 112 -25.04 7.06 -61.14
C TYR A 112 -24.15 5.98 -61.79
N TYR A 113 -24.74 5.03 -62.53
CA TYR A 113 -23.99 3.94 -63.17
C TYR A 113 -23.57 4.21 -64.62
N LYS A 114 -23.94 5.35 -65.20
CA LYS A 114 -23.73 5.71 -66.62
C LYS A 114 -22.29 5.53 -67.14
N ARG A 115 -21.28 5.65 -66.26
CA ARG A 115 -19.85 5.52 -66.63
C ARG A 115 -19.31 4.07 -66.54
N LEU A 116 -20.12 3.12 -66.12
CA LEU A 116 -19.75 1.71 -66.04
C LEU A 116 -20.12 0.99 -67.35
N ASP A 117 -19.11 0.66 -68.14
CA ASP A 117 -19.27 0.13 -69.50
C ASP A 117 -19.05 -1.38 -69.58
N ILE A 118 -20.03 -2.17 -69.15
CA ILE A 118 -19.99 -3.63 -69.23
C ILE A 118 -20.73 -4.11 -70.48
N ASP A 119 -20.06 -4.85 -71.35
CA ASP A 119 -20.67 -5.55 -72.48
C ASP A 119 -20.99 -6.99 -72.07
N MET A 120 -22.27 -7.28 -71.86
CA MET A 120 -22.71 -8.58 -71.36
C MET A 120 -22.48 -9.75 -72.33
N HIS A 121 -22.23 -9.49 -73.62
CA HIS A 121 -22.03 -10.53 -74.62
C HIS A 121 -20.55 -10.80 -74.90
N ASN A 122 -19.69 -9.78 -74.79
CA ASN A 122 -18.28 -9.88 -75.15
C ASN A 122 -17.33 -9.84 -73.94
N ASP A 123 -17.70 -9.24 -72.81
CA ASP A 123 -16.86 -9.25 -71.62
C ASP A 123 -16.99 -10.58 -70.87
N ASP A 124 -15.87 -11.22 -70.57
CA ASP A 124 -15.85 -12.33 -69.62
C ASP A 124 -15.99 -11.82 -68.16
N TYR A 125 -16.26 -12.73 -67.23
CA TYR A 125 -16.48 -12.39 -65.83
C TYR A 125 -15.31 -11.63 -65.17
N LEU A 126 -14.05 -11.93 -65.53
CA LEU A 126 -12.89 -11.22 -64.96
C LEU A 126 -12.80 -9.80 -65.52
N THR A 127 -13.12 -9.63 -66.80
CA THR A 127 -13.20 -8.34 -67.48
C THR A 127 -14.28 -7.47 -66.87
N MET A 128 -15.48 -8.02 -66.67
CA MET A 128 -16.57 -7.34 -65.95
C MET A 128 -16.11 -6.88 -64.56
N LEU A 129 -15.45 -7.76 -63.79
CA LEU A 129 -14.93 -7.41 -62.47
C LEU A 129 -13.87 -6.31 -62.50
N MET A 130 -12.97 -6.31 -63.49
CA MET A 130 -11.97 -5.25 -63.64
C MET A 130 -12.64 -3.90 -63.92
N LYS A 131 -13.58 -3.86 -64.87
CA LYS A 131 -14.31 -2.64 -65.21
C LYS A 131 -15.09 -2.08 -64.01
N ILE A 132 -15.75 -2.95 -63.23
CA ILE A 132 -16.42 -2.56 -61.98
C ILE A 132 -15.44 -1.99 -60.95
N ARG A 133 -14.25 -2.61 -60.79
CA ARG A 133 -13.22 -2.11 -59.87
C ARG A 133 -12.72 -0.73 -60.29
N VAL A 134 -12.48 -0.52 -61.59
CA VAL A 134 -12.06 0.78 -62.13
C VAL A 134 -13.16 1.83 -61.92
N PHE A 135 -14.41 1.53 -62.26
CA PHE A 135 -15.54 2.43 -62.01
C PHE A 135 -15.61 2.87 -60.54
N ARG A 136 -15.49 1.92 -59.60
CA ARG A 136 -15.48 2.23 -58.17
C ARG A 136 -14.30 3.11 -57.76
N ALA A 137 -13.10 2.80 -58.21
CA ALA A 137 -11.91 3.60 -57.92
C ALA A 137 -12.06 5.03 -58.45
N VAL A 138 -12.60 5.20 -59.65
CA VAL A 138 -12.90 6.53 -60.22
C VAL A 138 -13.94 7.27 -59.38
N ARG A 139 -15.02 6.61 -58.95
CA ARG A 139 -16.05 7.22 -58.09
C ARG A 139 -15.49 7.63 -56.72
N GLU A 140 -14.60 6.84 -56.13
CA GLU A 140 -13.92 7.19 -54.87
C GLU A 140 -13.07 8.46 -55.04
N VAL A 141 -12.32 8.56 -56.15
CA VAL A 141 -11.53 9.77 -56.46
C VAL A 141 -12.43 10.97 -56.72
N GLU A 142 -13.53 10.82 -57.46
CA GLU A 142 -14.49 11.91 -57.70
C GLU A 142 -15.11 12.41 -56.40
N THR A 143 -15.41 11.51 -55.46
CA THR A 143 -15.96 11.88 -54.15
C THR A 143 -14.97 12.69 -53.32
N LEU A 144 -13.66 12.42 -53.45
CA LEU A 144 -12.61 13.22 -52.81
C LEU A 144 -12.50 14.63 -53.40
N LEU A 145 -12.91 14.82 -54.65
CA LEU A 145 -12.82 16.09 -55.38
C LEU A 145 -14.11 16.93 -55.30
N ALA A 146 -15.22 16.39 -54.76
CA ALA A 146 -16.56 16.98 -54.86
C ALA A 146 -16.90 18.07 -53.81
N GLY A 147 -15.97 18.47 -52.94
CA GLY A 147 -16.22 19.48 -51.89
C GLY A 147 -16.85 18.91 -50.60
N PRO A 148 -17.53 19.74 -49.77
CA PRO A 148 -18.07 19.31 -48.47
C PRO A 148 -19.09 18.17 -48.61
N VAL A 149 -18.94 17.13 -47.78
CA VAL A 149 -19.80 15.94 -47.84
C VAL A 149 -21.23 16.28 -47.41
N PRO A 150 -22.27 16.00 -48.22
CA PRO A 150 -23.66 16.24 -47.85
C PRO A 150 -24.05 15.33 -46.68
N ARG A 151 -24.49 15.93 -45.56
CA ARG A 151 -24.85 15.21 -44.32
C ARG A 151 -26.11 14.34 -44.45
N GLU A 152 -26.90 14.58 -45.49
CA GLU A 152 -28.14 13.86 -45.80
C GLU A 152 -27.90 12.61 -46.68
N GLY A 153 -26.66 12.40 -47.15
CA GLY A 153 -26.28 11.21 -47.91
C GLY A 153 -26.17 9.95 -47.03
N PHE A 154 -26.62 8.81 -47.54
CA PHE A 154 -26.40 7.50 -46.91
C PHE A 154 -25.00 6.97 -47.30
N SER A 155 -23.96 7.50 -46.67
CA SER A 155 -22.55 7.18 -46.99
C SER A 155 -22.06 5.79 -46.54
N GLY A 156 -22.93 4.95 -45.99
CA GLY A 156 -22.59 3.58 -45.56
C GLY A 156 -22.91 2.55 -46.64
N SER A 157 -22.02 2.34 -47.61
CA SER A 157 -22.20 1.23 -48.56
C SER A 157 -21.93 -0.12 -47.87
N ALA A 158 -22.78 -1.10 -48.14
CA ALA A 158 -22.87 -2.37 -47.42
C ALA A 158 -21.74 -3.41 -47.72
N ALA A 159 -20.60 -3.02 -48.31
CA ALA A 159 -19.60 -4.00 -48.77
C ALA A 159 -18.12 -3.62 -48.63
N THR A 160 -17.77 -2.51 -47.98
CA THR A 160 -16.37 -2.24 -47.60
C THR A 160 -16.29 -1.70 -46.18
N PRO A 161 -15.40 -2.23 -45.32
CA PRO A 161 -15.07 -1.59 -44.05
C PRO A 161 -14.14 -0.41 -44.36
N SER A 162 -14.70 0.67 -44.89
CA SER A 162 -14.02 1.96 -44.99
C SER A 162 -14.86 3.03 -44.30
N ALA A 163 -14.14 3.83 -43.53
CA ALA A 163 -14.62 4.86 -42.61
C ALA A 163 -15.70 5.77 -43.19
N ASN A 164 -16.59 6.26 -42.29
CA ASN A 164 -17.54 7.37 -42.47
C ASN A 164 -19.04 7.02 -42.62
N ALA A 165 -19.54 6.04 -41.87
CA ALA A 165 -20.93 6.00 -41.41
C ALA A 165 -20.91 6.02 -39.88
N ILE A 166 -21.67 6.92 -39.24
CA ILE A 166 -21.61 7.36 -37.82
C ILE A 166 -20.98 6.30 -36.91
N THR A 167 -19.66 6.29 -36.97
CA THR A 167 -18.74 5.72 -36.03
C THR A 167 -18.04 6.98 -35.57
N MET A 168 -18.12 7.25 -34.27
CA MET A 168 -17.33 8.35 -33.71
C MET A 168 -15.89 8.19 -34.23
N PRO A 169 -15.28 9.27 -34.74
CA PRO A 169 -14.24 9.21 -35.75
C PRO A 169 -13.05 8.38 -35.27
N GLY A 170 -12.88 7.21 -35.88
CA GLY A 170 -11.67 6.41 -35.79
C GLY A 170 -11.24 6.07 -37.20
N GLY A 171 -10.34 6.87 -37.79
CA GLY A 171 -9.67 6.42 -39.02
C GLY A 171 -9.16 7.46 -40.01
N ILE A 172 -8.41 8.48 -39.58
CA ILE A 172 -7.15 8.87 -40.27
C ILE A 172 -6.12 9.15 -39.17
N LEU A 173 -5.57 8.08 -38.60
CA LEU A 173 -4.31 8.10 -37.85
C LEU A 173 -3.56 6.78 -38.11
N ARG A 174 -3.06 6.60 -39.35
CA ARG A 174 -1.85 5.79 -39.60
C ARG A 174 -0.64 6.62 -39.14
N ARG A 175 -0.56 6.81 -37.82
CA ARG A 175 0.52 7.28 -36.94
C ARG A 175 -0.19 7.37 -35.60
N PRO A 176 0.20 6.58 -34.60
CA PRO A 176 -0.62 6.46 -33.42
C PRO A 176 -0.58 7.81 -32.71
N PHE A 177 -1.74 8.38 -32.40
CA PHE A 177 -1.88 8.98 -31.07
C PHE A 177 -1.74 7.83 -30.09
N PHE A 178 -0.50 7.37 -29.91
CA PHE A 178 -0.08 6.60 -28.77
C PHE A 178 0.09 7.70 -27.71
N ASP A 179 -1.01 8.04 -27.05
CA ASP A 179 -0.86 8.41 -25.67
C ASP A 179 -0.78 7.08 -24.91
N PRO A 180 0.40 6.64 -24.46
CA PRO A 180 0.58 5.33 -23.82
C PRO A 180 -0.19 5.22 -22.49
N THR A 181 -0.86 6.30 -22.04
CA THR A 181 -1.50 6.43 -20.73
C THR A 181 -2.98 6.04 -20.66
N TRP A 182 -3.59 5.55 -21.74
CA TRP A 182 -4.90 4.87 -21.65
C TRP A 182 -4.72 3.35 -21.72
N PRO A 183 -4.62 2.65 -20.56
CA PRO A 183 -4.61 1.21 -20.56
C PRO A 183 -6.04 0.73 -20.82
N ASN A 184 -6.16 -0.10 -21.85
CA ASN A 184 -7.37 -0.72 -22.38
C ASN A 184 -8.07 0.15 -23.42
N SER A 185 -7.92 -0.25 -24.67
CA SER A 185 -8.78 0.17 -25.77
C SER A 185 -10.24 -0.08 -25.37
N VAL A 186 -10.96 0.98 -24.99
CA VAL A 186 -12.39 0.89 -24.73
C VAL A 186 -13.05 0.38 -26.00
N ASN A 187 -13.75 -0.76 -25.92
CA ASN A 187 -14.60 -1.21 -27.00
C ASN A 187 -15.83 -0.29 -27.06
N TYR A 188 -15.66 0.86 -27.71
CA TYR A 188 -16.70 1.89 -27.87
C TYR A 188 -17.98 1.32 -28.52
N GLY A 189 -17.87 0.22 -29.30
CA GLY A 189 -19.01 -0.50 -29.85
C GLY A 189 -19.86 -1.21 -28.79
N ALA A 190 -19.24 -1.83 -27.78
CA ALA A 190 -19.96 -2.47 -26.67
C ALA A 190 -20.63 -1.42 -25.75
N VAL A 191 -19.93 -0.31 -25.47
CA VAL A 191 -20.47 0.82 -24.69
C VAL A 191 -21.67 1.46 -25.40
N GLY A 192 -21.56 1.66 -26.72
CA GLY A 192 -22.65 2.19 -27.55
C GLY A 192 -23.90 1.30 -27.54
N LEU A 193 -23.74 -0.02 -27.54
CA LEU A 193 -24.87 -0.96 -27.53
C LEU A 193 -25.62 -0.97 -26.19
N ILE A 194 -24.89 -0.87 -25.06
CA ILE A 194 -25.48 -0.79 -23.70
C ILE A 194 -26.26 0.52 -23.52
N ILE A 195 -25.69 1.64 -23.95
CA ILE A 195 -26.37 2.95 -23.89
C ILE A 195 -27.57 2.96 -24.82
N GLY A 196 -27.43 2.39 -26.03
CA GLY A 196 -28.46 2.34 -27.04
C GLY A 196 -29.72 1.57 -26.60
N ILE A 197 -29.55 0.37 -26.01
CA ILE A 197 -30.71 -0.40 -25.52
C ILE A 197 -31.43 0.30 -24.36
N ARG A 198 -30.70 1.02 -23.50
CA ARG A 198 -31.27 1.76 -22.37
C ARG A 198 -32.11 2.96 -22.85
N ALA A 199 -31.58 3.72 -23.81
CA ALA A 199 -32.32 4.80 -24.44
C ALA A 199 -33.57 4.29 -25.18
N ALA A 200 -33.46 3.14 -25.87
CA ALA A 200 -34.57 2.49 -26.55
C ALA A 200 -35.64 1.97 -25.58
N PHE A 201 -35.25 1.35 -24.46
CA PHE A 201 -36.19 0.87 -23.46
C PHE A 201 -36.90 2.02 -22.74
N ARG A 202 -36.20 3.13 -22.45
CA ARG A 202 -36.83 4.35 -21.91
C ARG A 202 -37.83 4.96 -22.90
N ALA A 203 -37.47 5.04 -24.19
CA ALA A 203 -38.37 5.52 -25.23
C ALA A 203 -39.62 4.63 -25.35
N TYR A 204 -39.45 3.31 -25.29
CA TYR A 204 -40.52 2.32 -25.26
C TYR A 204 -41.44 2.51 -24.03
N ARG A 205 -40.87 2.58 -22.81
CA ARG A 205 -41.61 2.82 -21.57
C ARG A 205 -42.39 4.13 -21.57
N ASN A 206 -41.82 5.19 -22.13
CA ASN A 206 -42.51 6.46 -22.30
C ASN A 206 -43.65 6.36 -23.31
N SER A 207 -43.45 5.62 -24.40
CA SER A 207 -44.50 5.39 -25.42
C SER A 207 -45.70 4.63 -24.84
N ILE A 208 -45.49 3.55 -24.07
CA ILE A 208 -46.59 2.81 -23.43
C ILE A 208 -47.30 3.63 -22.34
N GLY A 209 -46.57 4.53 -21.66
CA GLY A 209 -47.15 5.43 -20.66
C GLY A 209 -48.03 6.52 -21.28
N LEU A 210 -47.72 6.96 -22.50
CA LEU A 210 -48.47 8.00 -23.22
C LEU A 210 -49.61 7.44 -24.09
N ASN A 211 -49.41 6.27 -24.71
CA ASN A 211 -50.32 5.71 -25.71
C ASN A 211 -51.08 4.45 -25.24
N GLY A 212 -50.80 3.98 -24.02
CA GLY A 212 -51.33 2.71 -23.50
C GLY A 212 -50.46 1.50 -23.88
N PRO A 213 -50.69 0.33 -23.26
CA PRO A 213 -49.92 -0.88 -23.55
C PRO A 213 -50.17 -1.38 -24.98
N ASP A 214 -49.16 -2.03 -25.57
CA ASP A 214 -49.29 -2.65 -26.88
C ASP A 214 -50.40 -3.72 -26.89
N PRO A 215 -51.05 -3.97 -28.05
CA PRO A 215 -51.96 -5.10 -28.18
C PRO A 215 -51.22 -6.43 -27.98
N HIS A 216 -51.89 -7.39 -27.34
CA HIS A 216 -51.34 -8.73 -27.18
C HIS A 216 -51.16 -9.41 -28.54
N LEU A 217 -50.08 -10.18 -28.67
CA LEU A 217 -49.81 -10.95 -29.87
C LEU A 217 -50.89 -12.03 -30.06
N PRO A 218 -51.30 -12.32 -31.31
CA PRO A 218 -52.40 -13.25 -31.57
C PRO A 218 -52.04 -14.73 -31.31
N ASP A 219 -50.78 -15.03 -31.04
CA ASP A 219 -50.25 -16.38 -30.78
C ASP A 219 -50.35 -16.73 -29.29
N GLU A 220 -51.04 -17.83 -28.97
CA GLU A 220 -51.31 -18.28 -27.59
C GLU A 220 -50.03 -18.53 -26.77
N GLN A 221 -48.90 -18.90 -27.40
CA GLN A 221 -47.64 -19.10 -26.67
C GLN A 221 -47.03 -17.78 -26.20
N PHE A 222 -47.26 -16.70 -26.95
CA PHE A 222 -46.67 -15.39 -26.65
C PHE A 222 -47.58 -14.48 -25.83
N GLN A 223 -48.86 -14.82 -25.67
CA GLN A 223 -49.81 -14.09 -24.82
C GLN A 223 -49.43 -14.10 -23.34
N GLY A 224 -48.66 -15.09 -22.87
CA GLY A 224 -48.17 -15.18 -21.50
C GLY A 224 -46.94 -14.33 -21.18
N PHE A 225 -46.33 -13.68 -22.19
CA PHE A 225 -45.15 -12.83 -21.98
C PHE A 225 -45.54 -11.37 -21.76
N SER A 226 -44.89 -10.71 -20.82
CA SER A 226 -45.07 -9.27 -20.62
C SER A 226 -44.45 -8.47 -21.78
N HIS A 227 -44.91 -7.24 -21.99
CA HIS A 227 -44.37 -6.39 -23.05
C HIS A 227 -42.87 -6.06 -22.85
N ASP A 228 -42.37 -6.02 -21.61
CA ASP A 228 -40.93 -5.89 -21.33
C ASP A 228 -40.16 -7.15 -21.73
N GLN A 229 -40.74 -8.33 -21.50
CA GLN A 229 -40.14 -9.58 -21.93
C GLN A 229 -40.06 -9.65 -23.45
N LEU A 230 -41.13 -9.24 -24.14
CA LEU A 230 -41.16 -9.17 -25.60
C LEU A 230 -40.16 -8.16 -26.16
N PHE A 231 -39.91 -7.02 -25.48
CA PHE A 231 -38.87 -6.05 -25.85
C PHE A 231 -37.48 -6.71 -25.87
N PHE A 232 -37.11 -7.42 -24.81
CA PHE A 232 -35.78 -8.04 -24.71
C PHE A 232 -35.62 -9.28 -25.59
N LEU A 233 -36.70 -10.06 -25.82
CA LEU A 233 -36.69 -11.13 -26.81
C LEU A 233 -36.49 -10.57 -28.23
N SER A 234 -37.12 -9.44 -28.54
CA SER A 234 -36.94 -8.73 -29.81
C SER A 234 -35.50 -8.24 -29.98
N PHE A 235 -34.88 -7.73 -28.91
CA PHE A 235 -33.46 -7.37 -28.92
C PHE A 235 -32.55 -8.59 -29.17
N ALA A 236 -32.77 -9.71 -28.46
CA ALA A 236 -31.95 -10.90 -28.62
C ALA A 236 -32.07 -11.51 -30.04
N ARG A 237 -33.28 -11.49 -30.63
CA ARG A 237 -33.58 -12.01 -31.96
C ARG A 237 -32.71 -11.39 -33.06
N VAL A 238 -32.36 -10.10 -32.96
CA VAL A 238 -31.51 -9.40 -33.94
C VAL A 238 -30.13 -10.07 -34.10
N TRP A 239 -29.67 -10.78 -33.08
CA TRP A 239 -28.33 -11.35 -33.02
C TRP A 239 -28.32 -12.89 -33.12
N CYS A 240 -29.47 -13.54 -33.35
CA CYS A 240 -29.56 -14.98 -33.53
C CYS A 240 -28.87 -15.43 -34.84
N ARG A 241 -27.76 -16.17 -34.74
CA ARG A 241 -27.07 -16.78 -35.90
C ARG A 241 -26.26 -18.01 -35.52
N LYS A 242 -25.97 -18.89 -36.49
CA LYS A 242 -25.04 -20.02 -36.32
C LYS A 242 -23.59 -19.53 -36.21
N LEU A 243 -22.83 -20.05 -35.25
CA LEU A 243 -21.40 -19.74 -35.11
C LEU A 243 -20.59 -20.43 -36.23
N GLY A 244 -19.63 -19.72 -36.83
CA GLY A 244 -18.73 -20.27 -37.85
C GLY A 244 -17.66 -21.18 -37.27
N SER A 245 -16.77 -21.71 -38.11
CA SER A 245 -15.63 -22.54 -37.65
C SER A 245 -14.73 -21.79 -36.65
N THR A 246 -13.99 -22.51 -35.81
CA THR A 246 -13.07 -21.94 -34.80
C THR A 246 -12.09 -20.94 -35.43
N SER A 247 -11.59 -21.22 -36.63
CA SER A 247 -10.70 -20.31 -37.38
C SER A 247 -11.41 -19.04 -37.84
N SER A 248 -12.68 -19.11 -38.27
CA SER A 248 -13.50 -17.94 -38.62
C SER A 248 -13.83 -17.09 -37.39
N LEU A 249 -14.10 -17.74 -36.26
CA LEU A 249 -14.35 -17.06 -34.98
C LEU A 249 -13.08 -16.36 -34.48
N LEU A 250 -11.93 -17.03 -34.53
CA LEU A 250 -10.63 -16.45 -34.17
C LEU A 250 -10.28 -15.25 -35.07
N THR A 251 -10.48 -15.39 -36.39
CA THR A 251 -10.24 -14.28 -37.32
C THR A 251 -11.12 -13.08 -36.98
N ARG A 252 -12.41 -13.30 -36.69
CA ARG A 252 -13.30 -12.23 -36.24
C ARG A 252 -12.87 -11.61 -34.91
N LEU A 253 -12.49 -12.42 -33.93
CA LEU A 253 -12.00 -11.92 -32.63
C LEU A 253 -10.73 -11.07 -32.77
N LEU A 254 -9.90 -11.34 -33.78
CA LEU A 254 -8.67 -10.61 -34.03
C LEU A 254 -8.83 -9.39 -34.96
N THR A 255 -9.92 -9.31 -35.74
CA THR A 255 -10.04 -8.30 -36.83
C THR A 255 -11.34 -7.48 -36.82
N ASP A 256 -12.43 -7.99 -36.23
CA ASP A 256 -13.70 -7.27 -36.10
C ASP A 256 -13.74 -6.58 -34.73
N PRO A 257 -13.85 -5.24 -34.66
CA PRO A 257 -13.89 -4.53 -33.39
C PRO A 257 -15.15 -4.85 -32.57
N HIS A 258 -16.15 -5.50 -33.14
CA HIS A 258 -17.37 -5.85 -32.43
C HIS A 258 -17.36 -7.28 -31.89
N SER A 259 -18.00 -7.45 -30.73
CA SER A 259 -18.18 -8.77 -30.12
C SER A 259 -18.98 -9.72 -31.04
N PRO A 260 -18.67 -11.03 -31.01
CA PRO A 260 -19.49 -12.04 -31.69
C PRO A 260 -20.94 -12.02 -31.18
N ALA A 261 -21.88 -12.43 -32.04
CA ALA A 261 -23.32 -12.22 -31.81
C ALA A 261 -23.87 -12.73 -30.45
N PRO A 262 -23.51 -13.93 -29.94
CA PRO A 262 -23.95 -14.36 -28.61
C PRO A 262 -23.46 -13.43 -27.49
N TYR A 263 -22.26 -12.86 -27.63
CA TYR A 263 -21.67 -11.95 -26.66
C TYR A 263 -22.18 -10.51 -26.80
N ARG A 264 -22.81 -10.15 -27.92
CA ARG A 264 -23.56 -8.88 -28.03
C ARG A 264 -24.84 -8.92 -27.22
N VAL A 265 -25.55 -10.04 -27.22
CA VAL A 265 -26.75 -10.23 -26.41
C VAL A 265 -26.37 -10.34 -24.93
N LEU A 266 -25.47 -11.26 -24.60
CA LEU A 266 -24.98 -11.47 -23.24
C LEU A 266 -24.37 -10.20 -22.65
N GLY A 267 -23.41 -9.59 -23.37
CA GLY A 267 -22.70 -8.40 -22.92
C GLY A 267 -23.59 -7.18 -22.69
N THR A 268 -24.74 -7.11 -23.36
CA THR A 268 -25.67 -5.98 -23.23
C THR A 268 -26.71 -6.22 -22.15
N LEU A 269 -27.39 -7.38 -22.17
CA LEU A 269 -28.44 -7.71 -21.21
C LEU A 269 -27.91 -7.89 -19.79
N GLN A 270 -26.71 -8.47 -19.66
CA GLN A 270 -26.05 -8.57 -18.37
C GLN A 270 -25.81 -7.20 -17.73
N ASN A 271 -25.75 -6.14 -18.54
CA ASN A 271 -25.54 -4.78 -18.10
C ASN A 271 -26.80 -3.93 -18.08
N PHE A 272 -27.98 -4.54 -18.09
CA PHE A 272 -29.24 -3.82 -18.06
C PHE A 272 -30.20 -4.41 -17.01
N PRO A 273 -30.28 -3.81 -15.81
CA PRO A 273 -31.12 -4.30 -14.70
C PRO A 273 -32.58 -4.59 -15.05
N ALA A 274 -33.16 -3.80 -15.96
CA ALA A 274 -34.55 -4.00 -16.41
C ALA A 274 -34.77 -5.37 -17.08
N PHE A 275 -33.73 -6.02 -17.65
CA PHE A 275 -33.82 -7.39 -18.16
C PHE A 275 -34.00 -8.41 -17.02
N LYS A 276 -33.24 -8.23 -15.93
CA LYS A 276 -33.34 -9.06 -14.72
C LYS A 276 -34.73 -8.95 -14.11
N GLU A 277 -35.27 -7.73 -14.04
CA GLU A 277 -36.62 -7.44 -13.57
C GLU A 277 -37.70 -8.05 -14.47
N ALA A 278 -37.64 -7.80 -15.79
CA ALA A 278 -38.65 -8.25 -16.74
C ALA A 278 -38.84 -9.77 -16.77
N PHE A 279 -37.75 -10.55 -16.68
CA PHE A 279 -37.81 -12.02 -16.69
C PHE A 279 -37.74 -12.66 -15.31
N ASN A 280 -37.72 -11.86 -14.25
CA ASN A 280 -37.49 -12.32 -12.89
C ASN A 280 -36.26 -13.26 -12.82
N CYS A 281 -35.21 -12.91 -13.55
CA CYS A 281 -34.06 -13.79 -13.76
C CYS A 281 -33.27 -13.95 -12.46
N PRO A 282 -32.98 -15.18 -12.02
CA PRO A 282 -32.00 -15.40 -10.98
C PRO A 282 -30.62 -14.97 -11.49
N LYS A 283 -29.67 -14.77 -10.57
CA LYS A 283 -28.28 -14.46 -10.91
C LYS A 283 -27.78 -15.45 -11.95
N SER A 284 -27.51 -14.94 -13.12
CA SER A 284 -27.13 -15.72 -14.29
C SER A 284 -26.19 -14.89 -15.15
N PRO A 285 -25.49 -15.49 -16.13
CA PRO A 285 -24.64 -14.73 -17.03
C PRO A 285 -25.37 -13.55 -17.69
N TYR A 286 -26.67 -13.68 -17.97
CA TYR A 286 -27.50 -12.62 -18.58
C TYR A 286 -28.13 -11.65 -17.57
N ALA A 287 -28.08 -11.95 -16.27
CA ALA A 287 -28.59 -11.11 -15.19
C ALA A 287 -27.65 -11.16 -13.96
N PRO A 288 -26.38 -10.78 -14.11
CA PRO A 288 -25.41 -10.83 -13.03
C PRO A 288 -25.72 -9.74 -12.01
N ASP A 289 -25.41 -10.01 -10.75
CA ASP A 289 -25.53 -8.99 -9.69
C ASP A 289 -24.51 -7.85 -9.86
N LYS A 290 -23.50 -8.10 -10.69
CA LYS A 290 -22.47 -7.12 -11.02
C LYS A 290 -22.52 -6.85 -12.49
N HIS A 291 -22.73 -5.59 -12.78
CA HIS A 291 -22.79 -5.11 -14.13
C HIS A 291 -22.19 -3.73 -14.26
N CYS A 292 -21.77 -3.40 -15.47
CA CYS A 292 -21.30 -2.10 -15.86
C CYS A 292 -22.46 -1.09 -15.82
N ASN A 293 -22.30 -0.04 -15.01
CA ASN A 293 -23.23 1.09 -14.96
C ASN A 293 -22.82 2.14 -16.00
N VAL A 294 -23.28 1.93 -17.23
CA VAL A 294 -22.96 2.81 -18.35
C VAL A 294 -24.00 3.93 -18.48
N TRP A 295 -23.60 5.17 -18.16
CA TRP A 295 -24.41 6.39 -18.28
C TRP A 295 -25.74 6.34 -17.48
N VAL A 296 -25.62 6.20 -16.16
CA VAL A 296 -26.71 6.37 -15.19
C VAL A 296 -26.25 7.28 -14.06
N SER A 297 -27.14 8.09 -13.47
CA SER A 297 -26.92 8.59 -12.10
C SER A 297 -27.67 7.73 -11.10
N GLU A 298 -27.29 7.90 -9.84
CA GLU A 298 -27.99 7.30 -8.71
C GLU A 298 -29.41 7.88 -8.65
N LEU A 299 -30.34 7.19 -9.29
CA LEU A 299 -31.73 7.21 -8.86
C LEU A 299 -31.84 6.32 -7.63
N ASP A 300 -32.33 6.93 -6.56
CA ASP A 300 -32.88 6.32 -5.36
C ASP A 300 -33.74 5.08 -5.71
N THR A 301 -33.41 3.96 -5.08
CA THR A 301 -34.07 2.65 -5.22
C THR A 301 -35.40 2.55 -4.46
N SER A 302 -35.98 3.66 -4.01
CA SER A 302 -37.17 3.68 -3.15
C SER A 302 -38.50 3.24 -3.79
N HIS A 303 -38.55 2.93 -5.10
CA HIS A 303 -39.70 2.22 -5.68
C HIS A 303 -39.46 0.72 -5.76
N GLY A 304 -39.67 0.07 -4.62
CA GLY A 304 -39.62 -1.37 -4.47
C GLY A 304 -39.21 -1.77 -3.06
N GLU A 305 -39.89 -1.25 -2.03
CA GLU A 305 -39.83 -1.95 -0.74
C GLU A 305 -40.85 -3.09 -0.68
N PRO A 306 -40.49 -4.22 -0.04
CA PRO A 306 -40.95 -5.57 -0.41
C PRO A 306 -42.08 -6.11 0.50
N LYS A 307 -42.91 -7.03 -0.03
CA LYS A 307 -43.76 -8.06 0.69
C LYS A 307 -43.88 -9.38 -0.15
N VAL A 308 -43.70 -10.63 0.35
CA VAL A 308 -42.43 -11.30 0.71
C VAL A 308 -42.56 -12.87 0.98
N LYS A 309 -41.49 -13.70 0.87
CA LYS A 309 -41.35 -15.07 1.48
C LYS A 309 -41.03 -15.18 3.00
N THR A 310 -40.68 -14.09 3.70
CA THR A 310 -40.90 -13.73 5.14
C THR A 310 -40.79 -12.19 5.36
N GLU A 311 -41.86 -11.37 5.47
CA GLU A 311 -41.92 -9.86 5.40
C GLU A 311 -40.83 -8.95 4.69
N LEU A 312 -39.52 -9.28 4.65
CA LEU A 312 -38.31 -8.85 3.87
C LEU A 312 -37.93 -9.35 2.40
N ASN A 313 -38.10 -10.62 2.00
CA ASN A 313 -37.75 -11.21 0.66
C ASN A 313 -36.27 -11.06 0.24
N ILE A 314 -35.38 -11.17 1.23
CA ILE A 314 -33.92 -11.15 1.09
C ILE A 314 -33.40 -12.59 1.16
N ALA A 315 -32.55 -13.02 0.22
CA ALA A 315 -31.85 -14.31 0.32
C ALA A 315 -30.83 -14.26 1.48
N ALA A 316 -30.79 -15.30 2.32
CA ALA A 316 -29.83 -15.38 3.41
C ALA A 316 -28.39 -15.35 2.88
N PRO A 317 -27.46 -14.62 3.53
CA PRO A 317 -26.07 -14.58 3.10
C PRO A 317 -25.44 -15.98 3.07
N PRO A 318 -24.57 -16.29 2.08
CA PRO A 318 -23.85 -17.56 2.05
C PRO A 318 -23.04 -17.73 3.33
N GLN A 319 -22.99 -18.95 3.88
CA GLN A 319 -22.27 -19.25 5.13
C GLN A 319 -21.09 -20.18 4.85
N ILE A 320 -19.98 -19.97 5.56
CA ILE A 320 -18.83 -20.90 5.52
C ILE A 320 -19.26 -22.21 6.18
N THR A 321 -19.15 -23.33 5.46
CA THR A 321 -19.60 -24.64 5.96
C THR A 321 -18.42 -25.53 6.37
N PRO A 322 -18.62 -26.51 7.27
CA PRO A 322 -17.58 -27.49 7.61
C PRO A 322 -17.04 -28.31 6.41
N ASN A 323 -17.73 -28.33 5.28
CA ASN A 323 -17.28 -28.99 4.05
C ASN A 323 -16.12 -28.24 3.38
N GLU A 324 -15.99 -26.92 3.61
CA GLU A 324 -14.85 -26.11 3.17
C GLU A 324 -13.79 -26.05 4.28
N LYS A 325 -13.20 -27.19 4.63
CA LYS A 325 -12.38 -27.37 5.85
C LYS A 325 -11.35 -26.26 6.10
N GLU A 326 -10.52 -25.93 5.11
CA GLU A 326 -9.46 -24.91 5.27
C GLU A 326 -10.04 -23.52 5.61
N LYS A 327 -11.06 -23.06 4.87
CA LYS A 327 -11.74 -21.78 5.13
C LYS A 327 -12.50 -21.79 6.45
N TYR A 328 -13.14 -22.91 6.80
CA TYR A 328 -13.87 -23.06 8.05
C TYR A 328 -12.93 -23.00 9.26
N ASP A 329 -11.79 -23.68 9.19
CA ASP A 329 -10.77 -23.64 10.23
C ASP A 329 -10.14 -22.24 10.35
N ALA A 330 -9.84 -21.59 9.23
CA ALA A 330 -9.37 -20.20 9.22
C ALA A 330 -10.39 -19.23 9.84
N ALA A 331 -11.68 -19.37 9.50
CA ALA A 331 -12.74 -18.53 10.04
C ALA A 331 -12.90 -18.72 11.56
N LYS A 332 -12.78 -19.95 12.08
CA LYS A 332 -12.76 -20.21 13.53
C LYS A 332 -11.59 -19.53 14.23
N VAL A 333 -10.43 -19.42 13.58
CA VAL A 333 -9.29 -18.65 14.12
C VAL A 333 -9.64 -17.17 14.22
N ALA A 334 -10.26 -16.57 13.20
CA ALA A 334 -10.70 -15.17 13.29
C ALA A 334 -11.75 -14.95 14.40
N ILE A 335 -12.73 -15.85 14.50
CA ILE A 335 -13.78 -15.83 15.53
C ILE A 335 -13.16 -15.88 16.93
N SER A 336 -12.15 -16.71 17.17
CA SER A 336 -11.55 -16.82 18.51
C SER A 336 -10.91 -15.51 18.96
N PHE A 337 -10.24 -14.78 18.06
CA PHE A 337 -9.70 -13.45 18.38
C PHE A 337 -10.81 -12.44 18.72
N PHE A 338 -11.93 -12.44 17.99
CA PHE A 338 -13.06 -11.58 18.32
C PHE A 338 -13.72 -11.97 19.66
N GLN A 339 -13.86 -13.26 19.96
CA GLN A 339 -14.39 -13.75 21.24
C GLN A 339 -13.53 -13.29 22.43
N GLU A 340 -12.20 -13.24 22.26
CA GLU A 340 -11.25 -12.76 23.27
C GLU A 340 -11.32 -11.25 23.54
N SER A 341 -11.83 -10.44 22.61
CA SER A 341 -11.70 -8.97 22.63
C SER A 341 -13.04 -8.21 22.73
N VAL A 342 -14.07 -8.65 22.00
CA VAL A 342 -15.32 -7.89 21.81
C VAL A 342 -16.24 -7.93 23.03
N ASN A 343 -16.68 -6.75 23.47
CA ASN A 343 -17.66 -6.52 24.52
C ASN A 343 -18.95 -5.90 23.97
N THR A 344 -19.92 -6.75 23.61
CA THR A 344 -21.21 -6.33 23.04
C THR A 344 -22.17 -5.65 24.01
N SER A 345 -21.80 -5.48 25.28
CA SER A 345 -22.60 -4.71 26.26
C SER A 345 -22.33 -3.20 26.20
N VAL A 346 -21.38 -2.77 25.38
CA VAL A 346 -21.05 -1.36 25.15
C VAL A 346 -21.72 -0.90 23.85
N ASP A 347 -22.12 0.35 23.77
CA ASP A 347 -22.62 0.94 22.52
C ASP A 347 -21.41 1.30 21.61
N PRO A 348 -21.30 0.73 20.39
CA PRO A 348 -20.22 1.04 19.47
C PRO A 348 -20.18 2.52 19.03
N CYS A 349 -21.29 3.26 19.13
CA CYS A 349 -21.37 4.66 18.73
C CYS A 349 -20.90 5.64 19.83
N GLU A 350 -20.74 5.14 21.07
CA GLU A 350 -20.27 5.88 22.23
C GLU A 350 -18.82 5.54 22.60
N ASP A 351 -18.45 4.24 22.57
CA ASP A 351 -17.09 3.79 22.87
C ASP A 351 -16.73 2.55 22.06
N PHE A 352 -16.40 2.75 20.77
CA PHE A 352 -16.04 1.65 19.89
C PHE A 352 -14.77 0.91 20.33
N TYR A 353 -13.81 1.60 20.95
CA TYR A 353 -12.61 0.94 21.48
C TYR A 353 -13.00 -0.07 22.56
N LYS A 354 -13.83 0.33 23.53
CA LYS A 354 -14.32 -0.58 24.57
C LYS A 354 -15.28 -1.63 24.01
N TYR A 355 -16.03 -1.34 22.96
CA TYR A 355 -16.83 -2.33 22.24
C TYR A 355 -15.96 -3.43 21.61
N ALA A 356 -14.90 -3.05 20.89
CA ALA A 356 -14.04 -3.98 20.17
C ALA A 356 -13.00 -4.67 21.08
N CYS A 357 -12.49 -3.98 22.09
CA CYS A 357 -11.36 -4.41 22.94
C CYS A 357 -11.69 -4.59 24.42
N GLY A 358 -12.92 -4.35 24.87
CA GLY A 358 -13.27 -4.30 26.29
C GLY A 358 -13.05 -5.59 27.08
N LYS A 359 -12.94 -6.75 26.41
CA LYS A 359 -12.56 -8.03 27.04
C LYS A 359 -11.07 -8.35 26.93
N TYR A 360 -10.30 -7.59 26.17
CA TYR A 360 -8.89 -7.86 25.92
C TYR A 360 -8.04 -7.51 27.15
N GLN A 361 -7.30 -8.49 27.68
CA GLN A 361 -6.52 -8.37 28.93
C GLN A 361 -5.01 -8.59 28.76
N LYS A 362 -4.51 -8.55 27.51
CA LYS A 362 -3.09 -8.79 27.19
C LYS A 362 -2.37 -7.46 26.86
N ALA A 363 -1.04 -7.48 26.75
CA ALA A 363 -0.28 -6.36 26.20
C ALA A 363 -0.73 -6.05 24.76
N VAL A 364 -0.31 -4.90 24.20
CA VAL A 364 -0.55 -4.55 22.79
C VAL A 364 -0.36 -5.78 21.90
N SER A 365 -1.33 -6.02 21.03
CA SER A 365 -1.38 -7.15 20.09
C SER A 365 -0.02 -7.44 19.43
N PHE A 366 0.75 -6.41 19.06
CA PHE A 366 2.07 -6.50 18.42
C PHE A 366 3.09 -7.20 19.32
N HIS A 367 3.25 -6.75 20.58
CA HIS A 367 4.18 -7.36 21.52
C HIS A 367 3.80 -8.81 21.84
N TYR A 368 2.50 -9.09 21.94
CA TYR A 368 2.00 -10.45 22.17
C TYR A 368 2.27 -11.38 20.98
N ALA A 369 2.09 -10.89 19.75
CA ALA A 369 2.39 -11.64 18.54
C ALA A 369 3.90 -11.86 18.36
N ASP A 370 4.72 -10.87 18.68
CA ASP A 370 6.18 -10.97 18.61
C ASP A 370 6.69 -12.05 19.56
N ALA A 371 6.21 -12.08 20.81
CA ALA A 371 6.52 -13.14 21.76
C ALA A 371 6.17 -14.55 21.22
N LYS A 372 5.06 -14.70 20.48
CA LYS A 372 4.72 -15.97 19.82
C LYS A 372 5.67 -16.32 18.67
N ASN A 373 6.16 -15.33 17.92
CA ASN A 373 7.14 -15.57 16.86
C ASN A 373 8.47 -16.06 17.43
N LEU A 374 8.90 -15.51 18.56
CA LEU A 374 10.11 -15.94 19.27
C LEU A 374 10.00 -17.40 19.75
N VAL A 375 8.84 -17.81 20.27
CA VAL A 375 8.58 -19.22 20.62
C VAL A 375 8.62 -20.12 19.39
N ALA A 376 8.07 -19.68 18.25
CA ALA A 376 8.12 -20.43 17.00
C ALA A 376 9.56 -20.66 16.51
N MET A 377 10.40 -19.61 16.53
CA MET A 377 11.82 -19.71 16.20
C MET A 377 12.55 -20.70 17.12
N ALA A 378 12.34 -20.58 18.44
CA ALA A 378 12.94 -21.47 19.43
C ALA A 378 12.53 -22.94 19.22
N ASN A 379 11.25 -23.20 18.92
CA ASN A 379 10.74 -24.53 18.62
C ASN A 379 11.40 -25.10 17.35
N GLN A 380 11.56 -24.29 16.31
CA GLN A 380 12.19 -24.74 15.06
C GLN A 380 13.68 -25.04 15.24
N LEU A 381 14.41 -24.19 15.96
CA LEU A 381 15.83 -24.43 16.27
C LEU A 381 16.04 -25.73 17.04
N THR A 382 15.10 -26.08 17.92
CA THR A 382 15.16 -27.30 18.76
C THR A 382 14.51 -28.52 18.11
N ASN A 383 13.87 -28.37 16.95
CA ASN A 383 13.24 -29.45 16.21
C ASN A 383 14.31 -30.45 15.69
N LYS A 384 14.12 -31.74 15.97
CA LYS A 384 15.02 -32.82 15.56
C LYS A 384 15.06 -33.00 14.04
N ASP A 385 13.93 -32.83 13.37
CA ASP A 385 13.83 -33.01 11.92
C ASP A 385 14.48 -31.85 11.16
N TYR A 386 14.46 -30.65 11.75
CA TYR A 386 15.09 -29.46 11.19
C TYR A 386 16.63 -29.45 11.30
N GLN A 387 17.23 -30.33 12.12
CA GLN A 387 18.69 -30.41 12.26
C GLN A 387 19.40 -30.75 10.94
N LYS A 388 18.72 -31.43 10.01
CA LYS A 388 19.27 -31.70 8.67
C LYS A 388 19.42 -30.41 7.87
N VAL A 389 18.44 -29.52 7.94
CA VAL A 389 18.46 -28.20 7.28
C VAL A 389 19.54 -27.33 7.91
N ILE A 390 19.62 -27.29 9.25
CA ILE A 390 20.69 -26.56 9.97
C ILE A 390 22.08 -26.98 9.49
N LYS A 391 22.33 -28.29 9.35
CA LYS A 391 23.63 -28.82 8.89
C LYS A 391 23.94 -28.54 7.42
N SER A 392 22.95 -28.16 6.62
CA SER A 392 23.11 -27.86 5.19
C SER A 392 23.59 -26.43 4.91
N SER A 393 23.65 -25.57 5.94
CA SER A 393 24.11 -24.18 5.84
C SER A 393 25.02 -23.84 7.03
N THR A 394 26.18 -23.27 6.73
CA THR A 394 27.11 -22.80 7.77
C THR A 394 26.54 -21.62 8.55
N ALA A 395 25.71 -20.78 7.94
CA ALA A 395 24.98 -19.72 8.62
C ALA A 395 23.96 -20.27 9.62
N LEU A 396 23.16 -21.26 9.23
CA LEU A 396 22.20 -21.89 10.14
C LEU A 396 22.88 -22.68 11.27
N THR A 397 24.04 -23.28 10.99
CA THR A 397 24.87 -23.92 12.02
C THR A 397 25.38 -22.91 13.05
N LYS A 398 25.83 -21.73 12.60
CA LYS A 398 26.24 -20.62 13.49
C LYS A 398 25.05 -20.09 14.31
N GLU A 399 23.90 -19.90 13.69
CA GLU A 399 22.65 -19.50 14.33
C GLU A 399 22.29 -20.46 15.48
N LYS A 400 22.29 -21.77 15.20
CA LYS A 400 22.03 -22.79 16.20
C LYS A 400 23.06 -22.79 17.32
N ALA A 401 24.34 -22.67 16.99
CA ALA A 401 25.41 -22.62 17.99
C ALA A 401 25.28 -21.41 18.93
N PHE A 402 24.94 -20.23 18.39
CA PHE A 402 24.71 -19.04 19.20
C PHE A 402 23.48 -19.18 20.11
N PHE A 403 22.38 -19.68 19.56
CA PHE A 403 21.16 -19.98 20.33
C PHE A 403 21.44 -20.97 21.47
N ASP A 404 22.14 -22.07 21.20
CA ASP A 404 22.48 -23.08 22.22
C ASP A 404 23.39 -22.50 23.29
N ALA A 405 24.40 -21.73 22.89
CA ALA A 405 25.30 -21.05 23.82
C ALA A 405 24.53 -20.11 24.74
N CYS A 406 23.55 -19.37 24.22
CA CYS A 406 22.65 -18.52 25.02
C CYS A 406 21.81 -19.33 26.02
N VAL A 407 21.22 -20.45 25.58
CA VAL A 407 20.38 -21.29 26.45
C VAL A 407 21.23 -21.91 27.56
N ALA A 408 22.41 -22.44 27.23
CA ALA A 408 23.34 -22.99 28.21
C ALA A 408 23.79 -21.92 29.22
N ALA A 409 24.17 -20.75 28.70
CA ALA A 409 24.54 -19.57 29.47
C ALA A 409 23.46 -19.15 30.48
N THR A 410 22.20 -19.23 30.10
CA THR A 410 21.08 -18.80 30.95
C THR A 410 20.70 -19.86 31.98
N LYS A 411 20.80 -21.15 31.63
CA LYS A 411 20.49 -22.28 32.53
C LYS A 411 21.43 -22.36 33.72
N ASP A 412 22.73 -22.18 33.49
CA ASP A 412 23.75 -22.23 34.54
C ASP A 412 24.29 -20.82 34.84
N SER A 413 23.42 -19.95 35.34
CA SER A 413 23.77 -18.57 35.65
C SER A 413 24.93 -18.45 36.66
N GLY A 414 25.13 -19.44 37.54
CA GLY A 414 26.23 -19.48 38.50
C GLY A 414 27.59 -19.64 37.81
N HIS A 415 27.74 -20.68 36.98
CA HIS A 415 28.95 -20.88 36.18
C HIS A 415 29.20 -19.69 35.24
N ASN A 416 28.14 -19.17 34.63
CA ASN A 416 28.26 -18.07 33.69
C ASN A 416 28.67 -16.75 34.34
N ASN A 417 28.24 -16.48 35.57
CA ASN A 417 28.73 -15.36 36.37
C ASN A 417 30.24 -15.50 36.64
N GLN A 418 30.74 -16.72 36.87
CA GLN A 418 32.18 -16.97 37.04
C GLN A 418 32.95 -16.68 35.74
N ILE A 419 32.42 -17.05 34.58
CA ILE A 419 33.02 -16.72 33.26
C ILE A 419 33.12 -15.20 33.09
N LEU A 420 32.05 -14.46 33.39
CA LEU A 420 32.05 -13.00 33.28
C LEU A 420 33.10 -12.34 34.19
N ILE A 421 33.22 -12.83 35.43
CA ILE A 421 34.21 -12.35 36.41
C ILE A 421 35.64 -12.70 35.97
N SER A 422 35.89 -13.94 35.55
CA SER A 422 37.23 -14.42 35.20
C SER A 422 37.76 -13.80 33.91
N ASN A 423 36.93 -13.69 32.87
CA ASN A 423 37.34 -13.10 31.59
C ASN A 423 37.35 -11.58 31.61
N ASN A 424 36.61 -10.97 32.55
CA ASN A 424 36.56 -9.55 32.84
C ASN A 424 36.40 -8.68 31.58
N TYR A 425 35.39 -9.03 30.77
CA TYR A 425 35.13 -8.44 29.45
C TYR A 425 35.01 -6.90 29.49
N LEU A 426 34.40 -6.37 30.55
CA LEU A 426 34.23 -4.92 30.71
C LEU A 426 35.52 -4.21 31.06
N MET A 427 36.36 -4.75 31.95
CA MET A 427 37.58 -4.05 32.34
C MET A 427 38.54 -3.85 31.16
N LYS A 428 38.58 -4.78 30.20
CA LYS A 428 39.35 -4.60 28.96
C LYS A 428 38.87 -3.39 28.15
N ARG A 429 37.55 -3.23 28.03
CA ARG A 429 36.91 -2.09 27.33
C ARG A 429 37.12 -0.79 28.08
N VAL A 430 36.98 -0.83 29.41
CA VAL A 430 37.19 0.29 30.32
C VAL A 430 38.64 0.79 30.23
N ARG A 431 39.65 -0.09 30.30
CA ARG A 431 41.06 0.30 30.12
C ARG A 431 41.30 0.96 28.77
N LYS A 432 40.79 0.37 27.70
CA LYS A 432 40.93 0.94 26.34
C LYS A 432 40.31 2.34 26.24
N LEU A 433 39.14 2.56 26.86
CA LEU A 433 38.53 3.89 26.93
C LEU A 433 39.36 4.86 27.77
N ALA A 434 39.89 4.43 28.92
CA ALA A 434 40.75 5.23 29.78
C ALA A 434 42.03 5.66 29.05
N ASP A 435 42.67 4.73 28.33
CA ASP A 435 43.88 4.98 27.54
C ASP A 435 43.62 6.03 26.45
N TYR A 436 42.49 5.95 25.75
CA TYR A 436 42.11 6.94 24.74
C TYR A 436 41.78 8.31 25.34
N LEU A 437 41.11 8.35 26.49
CA LEU A 437 40.81 9.60 27.18
C LEU A 437 42.04 10.21 27.87
N GLY A 438 43.05 9.38 28.19
CA GLY A 438 44.17 9.76 29.04
C GLY A 438 43.75 10.10 30.47
N ALA A 439 42.68 9.48 30.97
CA ALA A 439 42.09 9.79 32.26
C ALA A 439 41.51 8.54 32.95
N GLU A 440 41.51 8.54 34.28
CA GLU A 440 40.91 7.48 35.10
C GLU A 440 39.43 7.77 35.41
N PHE A 441 38.67 6.71 35.74
CA PHE A 441 37.24 6.81 36.08
C PHE A 441 37.04 6.96 37.58
N THR A 442 37.19 8.21 38.04
CA THR A 442 37.22 8.60 39.45
C THR A 442 36.00 8.16 40.27
N TYR A 443 34.85 7.94 39.62
CA TYR A 443 33.63 7.55 40.32
C TYR A 443 33.58 6.06 40.65
N ALA A 444 34.35 5.23 39.96
CA ALA A 444 34.32 3.77 40.11
C ALA A 444 35.67 3.17 40.53
N LEU A 445 36.78 3.69 39.99
CA LEU A 445 38.11 3.09 40.12
C LEU A 445 39.09 3.93 40.95
N GLY A 446 38.67 5.12 41.39
CA GLY A 446 39.55 6.13 41.99
C GLY A 446 40.35 6.89 40.94
N GLY A 447 41.37 7.63 41.39
CA GLY A 447 42.23 8.39 40.49
C GLY A 447 41.92 9.89 40.41
N ARG A 448 42.41 10.52 39.34
CA ARG A 448 42.20 11.96 39.07
C ARG A 448 42.00 12.25 37.58
N VAL A 449 41.19 13.26 37.27
CA VAL A 449 41.03 13.81 35.91
C VAL A 449 41.78 15.14 35.84
N GLU A 450 42.95 15.14 35.22
CA GLU A 450 43.82 16.33 35.15
C GLU A 450 43.20 17.47 34.34
N GLY A 451 42.56 17.15 33.21
CA GLY A 451 41.93 18.12 32.32
C GLY A 451 40.84 17.50 31.46
N LEU A 452 40.17 18.32 30.66
CA LEU A 452 39.31 17.82 29.59
C LEU A 452 40.15 17.03 28.58
N PRO A 453 39.63 15.93 28.02
CA PRO A 453 40.28 15.24 26.91
C PRO A 453 40.55 16.23 25.76
N ASN A 454 41.78 16.23 25.24
CA ASN A 454 42.08 17.04 24.06
C ASN A 454 41.38 16.47 22.82
N LYS A 455 41.35 17.22 21.73
CA LYS A 455 40.62 16.86 20.50
C LYS A 455 40.99 15.47 19.93
N VAL A 456 42.24 15.01 20.09
CA VAL A 456 42.71 13.70 19.62
C VAL A 456 42.28 12.60 20.59
N GLN A 457 42.42 12.83 21.90
CA GLN A 457 41.94 11.91 22.93
C GLN A 457 40.43 11.69 22.81
N LEU A 458 39.67 12.78 22.66
CA LEU A 458 38.23 12.72 22.46
C LEU A 458 37.87 12.01 21.15
N ALA A 459 38.57 12.29 20.05
CA ALA A 459 38.36 11.59 18.78
C ALA A 459 38.53 10.08 18.90
N ASN A 460 39.61 9.62 19.55
CA ASN A 460 39.84 8.20 19.75
C ASN A 460 38.79 7.56 20.66
N ALA A 461 38.42 8.23 21.75
CA ALA A 461 37.41 7.72 22.69
C ALA A 461 36.02 7.63 22.05
N LEU A 462 35.56 8.69 21.36
CA LEU A 462 34.28 8.69 20.65
C LEU A 462 34.29 7.69 19.48
N GLY A 463 35.41 7.58 18.76
CA GLY A 463 35.58 6.62 17.67
C GLY A 463 35.53 5.18 18.18
N TYR A 464 36.21 4.88 19.29
CA TYR A 464 36.13 3.59 19.96
C TYR A 464 34.70 3.24 20.38
N LEU A 465 34.03 4.17 21.06
CA LEU A 465 32.63 3.97 21.46
C LEU A 465 31.73 3.72 20.24
N SER A 466 31.86 4.52 19.18
CA SER A 466 30.99 4.41 18.00
C SER A 466 31.26 3.16 17.17
N PHE A 467 32.53 2.89 16.84
CA PHE A 467 32.89 1.92 15.80
C PHE A 467 33.36 0.56 16.33
N ASP A 468 33.78 0.47 17.60
CA ASP A 468 34.11 -0.82 18.23
C ASP A 468 33.00 -1.31 19.18
N GLN A 469 32.23 -0.40 19.78
CA GLN A 469 31.22 -0.74 20.79
C GLN A 469 29.78 -0.49 20.34
N ASN A 470 29.57 0.19 19.20
CA ASN A 470 28.26 0.65 18.75
C ASN A 470 27.53 1.56 19.76
N ILE A 471 28.26 2.46 20.40
CA ILE A 471 27.79 3.40 21.42
C ILE A 471 27.98 4.83 20.94
N GLN A 472 26.88 5.49 20.59
CA GLN A 472 26.90 6.90 20.22
C GLN A 472 26.71 7.77 21.46
N THR A 473 27.44 8.88 21.50
CA THR A 473 27.51 9.81 22.65
C THR A 473 27.47 11.24 22.17
N LEU A 474 28.58 11.99 22.18
CA LEU A 474 28.61 13.38 21.73
C LEU A 474 28.51 13.53 20.20
N VAL A 475 28.84 12.48 19.47
CA VAL A 475 28.82 12.39 18.01
C VAL A 475 28.13 11.08 17.65
N THR A 476 27.20 11.12 16.69
CA THR A 476 26.41 9.97 16.28
C THR A 476 26.66 9.69 14.79
N PRO A 477 27.58 8.78 14.45
CA PRO A 477 27.76 8.39 13.06
C PRO A 477 26.66 7.42 12.63
N LEU A 478 26.16 7.60 11.42
CA LEU A 478 25.23 6.66 10.79
C LEU A 478 25.52 6.53 9.29
N VAL A 479 25.02 5.45 8.70
CA VAL A 479 25.07 5.18 7.27
C VAL A 479 23.65 5.10 6.77
N ASP A 480 23.35 5.91 5.78
CA ASP A 480 22.03 5.98 5.13
C ASP A 480 22.23 6.29 3.64
N THR A 481 21.17 6.21 2.85
CA THR A 481 21.20 6.45 1.41
C THR A 481 21.70 7.86 1.08
N TYR A 482 22.26 8.04 -0.11
CA TYR A 482 22.58 9.37 -0.62
C TYR A 482 21.27 10.10 -0.98
N TRP A 483 20.71 10.87 -0.03
CA TRP A 483 19.35 11.42 -0.13
C TRP A 483 19.01 12.18 -1.43
N PRO A 484 19.90 12.97 -2.07
CA PRO A 484 19.56 13.63 -3.33
C PRO A 484 19.40 12.67 -4.52
N ASP A 485 19.98 11.47 -4.44
CA ASP A 485 19.93 10.45 -5.49
C ASP A 485 20.35 9.06 -4.93
N PRO A 486 19.38 8.23 -4.51
CA PRO A 486 19.67 6.90 -3.93
C PRO A 486 20.45 5.96 -4.86
N ASN A 487 20.49 6.24 -6.17
CA ASN A 487 21.30 5.47 -7.12
C ASN A 487 22.81 5.70 -6.95
N LYS A 488 23.22 6.66 -6.11
CA LYS A 488 24.62 6.88 -5.72
C LYS A 488 25.04 6.09 -4.50
N GLY A 489 24.23 5.13 -4.06
CA GLY A 489 24.55 4.29 -2.92
C GLY A 489 24.28 4.98 -1.60
N TYR A 490 25.18 4.76 -0.67
CA TYR A 490 25.06 5.24 0.70
C TYR A 490 26.11 6.31 1.01
N THR A 491 25.78 7.18 1.95
CA THR A 491 26.68 8.17 2.51
C THR A 491 26.73 8.05 4.03
N MET A 492 27.81 8.56 4.61
CA MET A 492 27.89 8.71 6.05
C MET A 492 27.20 10.01 6.46
N PHE A 493 26.57 9.97 7.63
CA PHE A 493 26.04 11.14 8.32
C PHE A 493 26.67 11.24 9.71
N LEU A 494 26.78 12.47 10.20
CA LEU A 494 27.12 12.81 11.58
C LEU A 494 25.93 13.56 12.18
N ASP A 495 25.22 12.88 13.07
CA ASP A 495 24.08 13.43 13.77
C ASP A 495 24.46 13.98 15.15
N GLN A 496 23.58 14.80 15.73
CA GLN A 496 23.70 15.38 17.07
C GLN A 496 24.03 14.34 18.15
N ASN A 497 24.35 14.80 19.35
CA ASN A 497 24.63 13.88 20.45
C ASN A 497 23.47 12.89 20.64
N THR A 498 23.78 11.62 20.95
CA THR A 498 22.76 10.68 21.41
C THR A 498 22.96 10.32 22.87
N ALA A 499 21.95 10.60 23.68
CA ALA A 499 21.87 10.24 25.07
C ALA A 499 21.46 8.76 25.27
N TYR A 500 21.28 8.33 26.53
CA TYR A 500 20.75 6.99 26.81
C TYR A 500 19.31 6.82 26.40
N MET A 501 18.47 7.83 26.68
CA MET A 501 17.10 7.87 26.19
C MET A 501 16.99 8.75 24.93
N SER A 502 15.87 8.67 24.22
CA SER A 502 15.50 9.67 23.22
C SER A 502 15.33 11.06 23.86
N LYS A 503 15.52 12.12 23.07
CA LYS A 503 15.56 13.52 23.55
C LYS A 503 14.30 13.90 24.33
N THR A 504 13.13 13.41 23.92
CA THR A 504 11.82 13.70 24.53
C THR A 504 11.76 13.34 26.01
N PHE A 505 12.47 12.29 26.44
CA PHE A 505 12.58 11.93 27.87
C PHE A 505 13.34 12.96 28.72
N TYR A 506 14.16 13.81 28.13
CA TYR A 506 14.97 14.81 28.86
C TYR A 506 14.27 16.16 29.01
N HIS A 507 13.08 16.33 28.44
CA HIS A 507 12.18 17.45 28.76
C HIS A 507 11.96 17.49 30.29
N PRO A 508 12.06 18.65 30.97
CA PRO A 508 12.04 18.73 32.43
C PRO A 508 10.87 17.96 33.10
N ASP A 509 9.69 17.98 32.50
CA ASP A 509 8.50 17.31 33.06
C ASP A 509 8.47 15.79 32.81
N ALA A 510 8.96 15.33 31.65
CA ALA A 510 9.13 13.91 31.38
C ALA A 510 10.26 13.32 32.23
N PHE A 511 11.37 14.05 32.34
CA PHE A 511 12.56 13.59 33.01
C PHE A 511 12.35 13.34 34.49
N LYS A 512 11.51 14.16 35.16
CA LYS A 512 11.11 13.95 36.57
C LYS A 512 10.60 12.53 36.84
N THR A 513 9.92 11.92 35.86
CA THR A 513 9.31 10.58 36.00
C THR A 513 10.32 9.43 35.80
N ILE A 514 11.45 9.68 35.14
CA ILE A 514 12.43 8.65 34.80
C ILE A 514 13.76 8.82 35.52
N LYS A 515 14.06 10.03 36.02
CA LYS A 515 15.36 10.42 36.58
C LYS A 515 15.80 9.49 37.70
N GLU A 516 14.94 9.24 38.70
CA GLU A 516 15.31 8.39 39.84
C GLU A 516 15.58 6.95 39.39
N ASN A 517 14.74 6.39 38.51
CA ASN A 517 14.95 5.05 37.98
C ASN A 517 16.26 4.99 37.21
N TYR A 518 16.56 6.00 36.40
CA TYR A 518 17.81 6.06 35.66
C TYR A 518 19.04 6.16 36.58
N VAL A 519 18.98 7.03 37.60
CA VAL A 519 20.04 7.12 38.62
C VAL A 519 20.22 5.79 39.34
N ASN A 520 19.14 5.13 39.74
CA ASN A 520 19.19 3.85 40.45
C ASN A 520 19.79 2.75 39.55
N SER A 521 19.34 2.63 38.30
CA SER A 521 19.84 1.67 37.33
C SER A 521 21.33 1.88 37.03
N ALA A 522 21.74 3.11 36.73
CA ALA A 522 23.13 3.43 36.46
C ALA A 522 24.03 3.21 37.68
N THR A 523 23.56 3.58 38.88
CA THR A 523 24.28 3.33 40.14
C THR A 523 24.50 1.83 40.33
N LYS A 524 23.45 1.02 40.20
CA LYS A 524 23.52 -0.44 40.39
C LYS A 524 24.45 -1.11 39.37
N VAL A 525 24.45 -0.65 38.12
CA VAL A 525 25.39 -1.14 37.08
C VAL A 525 26.83 -0.81 37.46
N ILE A 526 27.12 0.43 37.88
CA ILE A 526 28.46 0.84 38.29
C ILE A 526 28.90 0.08 39.56
N GLU A 527 28.04 -0.05 40.57
CA GLU A 527 28.33 -0.82 41.79
C GLU A 527 28.67 -2.28 41.47
N THR A 528 27.89 -2.90 40.58
CA THR A 528 28.12 -4.28 40.17
C THR A 528 29.47 -4.40 39.49
N PHE A 529 29.80 -3.48 38.58
CA PHE A 529 31.13 -3.42 37.97
C PHE A 529 32.23 -3.26 39.03
N VAL A 530 32.14 -2.28 39.93
CA VAL A 530 33.14 -2.02 40.98
C VAL A 530 33.36 -3.24 41.88
N LYS A 531 32.29 -3.93 42.28
CA LYS A 531 32.35 -5.18 43.06
C LYS A 531 33.12 -6.28 42.31
N THR A 532 32.87 -6.45 41.01
CA THR A 532 33.62 -7.44 40.20
C THR A 532 35.11 -7.14 40.09
N GLN A 533 35.52 -5.89 40.32
CA GLN A 533 36.93 -5.49 40.34
C GLN A 533 37.55 -5.54 41.75
N ASN A 534 36.82 -6.05 42.75
CA ASN A 534 37.24 -6.09 44.16
C ASN A 534 37.69 -4.72 44.71
N LYS A 535 36.98 -3.65 44.31
CA LYS A 535 37.22 -2.28 44.76
C LYS A 535 36.13 -1.84 45.75
N PRO A 536 36.45 -0.97 46.73
CA PRO A 536 35.43 -0.41 47.62
C PRO A 536 34.48 0.49 46.83
N ILE A 537 33.19 0.42 47.15
CA ILE A 537 32.18 1.32 46.59
C ILE A 537 32.27 2.65 47.33
N ASP A 538 32.31 3.75 46.58
CA ASP A 538 32.20 5.09 47.13
C ASP A 538 30.81 5.28 47.77
N PRO A 539 30.71 5.62 49.07
CA PRO A 539 29.43 5.90 49.73
C PRO A 539 28.60 7.00 49.06
N LYS A 540 29.24 7.90 48.30
CA LYS A 540 28.60 9.00 47.55
C LYS A 540 28.37 8.66 46.08
N LEU A 541 28.55 7.41 45.66
CA LEU A 541 28.42 7.00 44.25
C LEU A 541 27.06 7.38 43.66
N LYS A 542 25.97 7.18 44.40
CA LYS A 542 24.62 7.52 43.92
C LYS A 542 24.46 9.00 43.61
N ASP A 543 24.97 9.89 44.47
CA ASP A 543 24.94 11.33 44.25
C ASP A 543 25.82 11.77 43.08
N LYS A 544 26.99 11.12 42.94
CA LYS A 544 27.86 11.32 41.78
C LYS A 544 27.19 10.89 40.47
N VAL A 545 26.53 9.73 40.44
CA VAL A 545 25.77 9.23 39.28
C VAL A 545 24.59 10.13 38.96
N ARG A 546 23.88 10.65 39.96
CA ARG A 546 22.86 11.68 39.78
C ARG A 546 23.42 12.89 39.02
N GLY A 547 24.61 13.36 39.42
CA GLY A 547 25.30 14.43 38.70
C GLY A 547 25.66 14.08 37.24
N LEU A 548 25.91 12.80 36.91
CA LEU A 548 26.13 12.36 35.52
C LEU A 548 24.83 12.32 34.71
N VAL A 549 23.74 11.85 35.32
CA VAL A 549 22.41 11.80 34.68
C VAL A 549 21.90 13.22 34.40
N GLU A 550 22.11 14.16 35.32
CA GLU A 550 21.83 15.59 35.11
C GLU A 550 22.76 16.22 34.06
N PHE A 551 24.03 15.80 34.02
CA PHE A 551 24.96 16.23 32.98
C PHE A 551 24.51 15.74 31.59
N GLU A 552 24.05 14.50 31.47
CA GLU A 552 23.46 14.00 30.23
C GLU A 552 22.19 14.76 29.85
N GLN A 553 21.31 15.09 30.81
CA GLN A 553 20.14 15.93 30.55
C GLN A 553 20.54 17.30 30.00
N MET A 554 21.57 17.93 30.57
CA MET A 554 22.12 19.19 30.06
C MET A 554 22.58 19.02 28.61
N ILE A 555 23.32 17.94 28.31
CA ILE A 555 23.79 17.66 26.96
C ILE A 555 22.60 17.51 25.98
N ALA A 556 21.63 16.66 26.32
CA ALA A 556 20.46 16.36 25.50
C ALA A 556 19.55 17.60 25.28
N ASN A 557 19.47 18.50 26.26
CA ASN A 557 18.65 19.70 26.12
C ASN A 557 19.38 20.80 25.33
N LYS A 558 20.69 20.95 25.51
CA LYS A 558 21.48 22.07 24.96
C LYS A 558 22.10 21.81 23.59
N TYR A 559 22.45 20.55 23.28
CA TYR A 559 23.22 20.18 22.07
C TYR A 559 22.45 19.24 21.13
N SER A 560 21.13 19.22 21.25
CA SER A 560 20.25 18.47 20.36
C SER A 560 19.10 19.37 19.92
N THR A 561 18.68 19.26 18.67
CA THR A 561 17.47 19.89 18.14
C THR A 561 16.24 19.04 18.52
N ASP A 562 15.10 19.69 18.78
CA ASP A 562 13.82 19.04 19.08
C ASP A 562 13.27 18.22 17.90
N ASP A 563 12.47 17.21 18.24
CA ASP A 563 11.95 16.25 17.27
C ASP A 563 11.01 16.91 16.26
N ASP A 564 10.22 17.91 16.68
CA ASP A 564 9.33 18.67 15.79
C ASP A 564 10.12 19.38 14.68
N THR A 565 11.21 20.05 15.04
CA THR A 565 12.09 20.74 14.09
C THR A 565 12.85 19.75 13.19
N ARG A 566 13.20 18.57 13.71
CA ARG A 566 13.93 17.52 12.98
C ARG A 566 13.09 16.73 11.99
N ARG A 567 11.76 16.91 11.98
CA ARG A 567 10.88 16.39 10.93
C ARG A 567 11.15 17.01 9.56
N ILE A 568 11.87 18.14 9.49
CA ILE A 568 12.23 18.81 8.23
C ILE A 568 13.58 18.25 7.72
N TYR A 569 13.56 17.15 6.96
CA TYR A 569 14.76 16.40 6.56
C TYR A 569 15.81 17.22 5.80
N LEU A 570 15.38 18.13 4.91
CA LEU A 570 16.31 18.89 4.07
C LEU A 570 17.32 19.70 4.91
N ARG A 571 16.95 20.13 6.12
CA ARG A 571 17.85 20.83 7.04
C ARG A 571 19.04 19.97 7.45
N SER A 572 18.90 18.65 7.42
CA SER A 572 19.88 17.66 7.85
C SER A 572 20.81 17.20 6.73
N TRP A 573 20.66 17.76 5.54
CA TRP A 573 21.55 17.52 4.40
C TRP A 573 22.63 18.61 4.30
N ASN A 574 23.73 18.47 5.05
CA ASN A 574 24.84 19.43 5.04
C ASN A 574 26.18 18.72 4.79
N LEU A 575 26.52 18.52 3.52
CA LEU A 575 27.78 17.88 3.15
C LEU A 575 29.00 18.72 3.61
N ARG A 576 29.96 18.04 4.23
CA ARG A 576 31.24 18.58 4.66
C ARG A 576 32.39 17.65 4.31
N SER A 577 33.53 18.21 3.91
CA SER A 577 34.80 17.47 3.91
C SER A 577 35.34 17.35 5.33
N ILE A 578 36.26 16.41 5.55
CA ILE A 578 36.95 16.28 6.84
C ILE A 578 37.69 17.57 7.21
N ARG A 579 38.24 18.30 6.22
CA ARG A 579 38.86 19.61 6.43
C ARG A 579 37.86 20.66 6.88
N GLU A 580 36.68 20.70 6.28
CA GLU A 580 35.62 21.63 6.68
C GLU A 580 35.09 21.30 8.08
N LEU A 581 34.93 20.01 8.42
CA LEU A 581 34.59 19.60 9.79
C LEU A 581 35.65 20.09 10.79
N GLN A 582 36.92 19.94 10.46
CA GLN A 582 38.01 20.38 11.34
C GLN A 582 38.01 21.89 11.57
N ASN A 583 37.66 22.67 10.55
CA ASN A 583 37.59 24.13 10.63
C ASN A 583 36.32 24.62 11.34
N GLN A 584 35.17 23.97 11.11
CA GLN A 584 33.88 24.41 11.63
C GLN A 584 33.58 23.88 13.04
N PHE A 585 34.05 22.66 13.35
CA PHE A 585 33.69 21.93 14.57
C PHE A 585 34.93 21.41 15.30
N GLY A 586 35.71 22.32 15.90
CA GLY A 586 37.06 22.04 16.40
C GLY A 586 37.20 21.26 17.72
N PHE A 587 36.10 20.81 18.35
CA PHE A 587 36.17 20.07 19.62
C PHE A 587 36.73 18.64 19.49
N VAL A 588 36.67 18.07 18.28
CA VAL A 588 37.18 16.73 17.94
C VAL A 588 38.18 16.84 16.80
N ASP A 589 39.21 15.98 16.83
CA ASP A 589 40.09 15.79 15.69
C ASP A 589 39.45 14.82 14.70
N TRP A 590 38.77 15.35 13.67
CA TRP A 590 37.94 14.56 12.77
C TRP A 590 38.75 13.58 11.92
N GLN A 591 40.00 13.92 11.60
CA GLN A 591 40.87 13.00 10.86
C GLN A 591 41.22 11.77 11.72
N THR A 592 41.48 11.96 13.01
CA THR A 592 41.66 10.86 13.96
C THR A 592 40.39 10.05 14.12
N TYR A 593 39.23 10.71 14.28
CA TYR A 593 37.95 10.02 14.43
C TYR A 593 37.62 9.11 13.22
N MET A 594 37.84 9.61 12.00
CA MET A 594 37.57 8.85 10.78
C MET A 594 38.50 7.64 10.57
N LYS A 595 39.70 7.65 11.16
CA LYS A 595 40.60 6.48 11.19
C LYS A 595 40.09 5.34 12.07
N MET A 596 39.07 5.57 12.88
CA MET A 596 38.43 4.56 13.71
C MET A 596 37.25 3.86 13.02
N VAL A 597 36.78 4.34 11.87
CA VAL A 597 35.73 3.69 11.07
C VAL A 597 36.14 2.23 10.74
N PRO A 598 35.20 1.26 10.70
CA PRO A 598 35.53 -0.13 10.44
C PRO A 598 36.33 -0.33 9.14
N LYS A 599 37.25 -1.32 9.16
CA LYS A 599 38.21 -1.57 8.07
C LYS A 599 37.53 -1.75 6.71
N VAL A 600 36.35 -2.34 6.67
CA VAL A 600 35.55 -2.56 5.45
C VAL A 600 35.22 -1.26 4.70
N ALA A 601 35.15 -0.12 5.39
CA ALA A 601 34.84 1.19 4.81
C ALA A 601 36.02 2.17 4.83
N GLN A 602 37.18 1.79 5.36
CA GLN A 602 38.32 2.72 5.51
C GLN A 602 38.79 3.32 4.19
N ASN A 603 38.89 2.51 3.13
CA ASN A 603 39.29 3.02 1.82
C ASN A 603 38.35 4.12 1.31
N LYS A 604 37.04 4.01 1.60
CA LYS A 604 36.05 5.01 1.22
C LYS A 604 36.18 6.27 2.06
N VAL A 605 36.28 6.14 3.38
CA VAL A 605 36.32 7.29 4.31
C VAL A 605 37.63 8.07 4.24
N GLN A 606 38.75 7.43 3.92
CA GLN A 606 40.05 8.09 3.77
C GLN A 606 40.27 8.71 2.38
N SER A 607 39.33 8.55 1.44
CA SER A 607 39.43 9.15 0.11
C SER A 607 39.39 10.68 0.18
N ALA A 608 40.11 11.35 -0.71
CA ALA A 608 40.23 12.82 -0.70
C ALA A 608 38.90 13.52 -1.02
N ASP A 609 38.02 12.85 -1.75
CA ASP A 609 36.68 13.29 -2.13
C ASP A 609 35.61 12.88 -1.12
N PHE A 610 35.97 12.17 -0.04
CA PHE A 610 34.99 11.78 0.98
C PHE A 610 34.32 12.99 1.62
N ARG A 611 32.98 12.94 1.62
CA ARG A 611 32.10 13.92 2.26
C ARG A 611 31.16 13.19 3.19
N VAL A 612 30.77 13.88 4.26
CA VAL A 612 29.83 13.40 5.26
C VAL A 612 28.76 14.46 5.49
N SER A 613 27.51 14.06 5.62
CA SER A 613 26.42 15.01 5.92
C SER A 613 26.35 15.26 7.42
N VAL A 614 26.46 16.51 7.85
CA VAL A 614 26.22 16.90 9.25
C VAL A 614 24.75 17.24 9.42
N MET A 615 24.01 16.46 10.21
CA MET A 615 22.56 16.64 10.31
C MET A 615 22.19 17.91 11.06
N GLU A 616 22.90 18.23 12.13
CA GLU A 616 22.58 19.39 12.98
C GLU A 616 23.82 20.28 13.19
N PRO A 617 24.26 21.02 12.14
CA PRO A 617 25.50 21.80 12.19
C PRO A 617 25.48 22.87 13.29
N GLY A 618 24.32 23.45 13.60
CA GLY A 618 24.16 24.40 14.70
C GLY A 618 24.49 23.79 16.07
N GLN A 619 24.09 22.54 16.29
CA GLN A 619 24.38 21.85 17.55
C GLN A 619 25.86 21.49 17.69
N TYR A 620 26.50 21.12 16.59
CA TYR A 620 27.96 20.91 16.56
C TYR A 620 28.73 22.20 16.81
N ALA A 621 28.27 23.34 16.26
CA ALA A 621 28.86 24.64 16.53
C ALA A 621 28.71 25.03 18.01
N ASN A 622 27.53 24.79 18.61
CA ASN A 622 27.29 24.99 20.04
C ASN A 622 28.21 24.13 20.90
N MET A 623 28.32 22.84 20.60
CA MET A 623 29.23 21.91 21.28
C MET A 623 30.68 22.39 21.16
N SER A 624 31.10 22.82 19.97
CA SER A 624 32.47 23.29 19.71
C SER A 624 32.83 24.53 20.52
N ARG A 625 31.91 25.48 20.62
CA ARG A 625 32.09 26.71 21.41
C ARG A 625 32.16 26.41 22.90
N ASP A 626 31.33 25.50 23.38
CA ASP A 626 31.11 25.32 24.81
C ASP A 626 31.98 24.22 25.44
N TYR A 627 32.60 23.35 24.64
CA TYR A 627 33.35 22.18 25.11
C TYR A 627 34.39 22.51 26.19
N ALA A 628 35.12 23.62 26.02
CA ALA A 628 36.15 24.05 26.98
C ALA A 628 35.59 24.38 28.38
N GLY A 629 34.28 24.65 28.49
CA GLY A 629 33.59 24.90 29.74
C GLY A 629 32.96 23.66 30.39
N PHE A 630 33.13 22.48 29.81
CA PHE A 630 32.56 21.25 30.37
C PHE A 630 33.27 20.85 31.67
N ASP A 631 32.51 20.26 32.59
CA ASP A 631 33.08 19.62 33.76
C ASP A 631 33.87 18.38 33.33
N LYS A 632 35.19 18.44 33.50
CA LYS A 632 36.12 17.39 33.09
C LYS A 632 35.84 16.05 33.76
N GLU A 633 35.50 16.06 35.05
CA GLU A 633 35.24 14.83 35.79
C GLU A 633 33.93 14.21 35.36
N LYS A 634 32.88 15.03 35.16
CA LYS A 634 31.58 14.54 34.67
C LYS A 634 31.69 14.02 33.25
N LEU A 635 32.41 14.67 32.33
CA LEU A 635 32.54 14.19 30.96
C LEU A 635 33.21 12.81 30.87
N VAL A 636 34.35 12.65 31.55
CA VAL A 636 35.10 11.37 31.53
C VAL A 636 34.26 10.25 32.15
N ASN A 637 33.64 10.50 33.31
CA ASN A 637 32.81 9.48 33.97
C ASN A 637 31.46 9.27 33.25
N TYR A 638 30.94 10.26 32.52
CA TYR A 638 29.77 10.13 31.65
C TYR A 638 30.03 9.13 30.53
N LEU A 639 31.13 9.28 29.78
CA LEU A 639 31.48 8.34 28.70
C LEU A 639 31.71 6.92 29.24
N PHE A 640 32.26 6.79 30.44
CA PHE A 640 32.37 5.52 31.14
C PHE A 640 31.02 4.93 31.54
N MET A 641 30.11 5.75 32.10
CA MET A 641 28.75 5.32 32.42
C MET A 641 28.04 4.81 31.16
N ARG A 642 28.17 5.51 30.03
CA ARG A 642 27.62 5.10 28.73
C ARG A 642 28.20 3.75 28.28
N LEU A 643 29.52 3.58 28.38
CA LEU A 643 30.18 2.30 28.07
C LEU A 643 29.60 1.15 28.89
N LEU A 644 29.46 1.33 30.21
CA LEU A 644 28.96 0.30 31.11
C LEU A 644 27.49 -0.03 30.87
N LEU A 645 26.63 0.98 30.71
CA LEU A 645 25.20 0.79 30.49
C LEU A 645 24.93 0.02 29.19
N SER A 646 25.60 0.38 28.10
CA SER A 646 25.44 -0.27 26.79
C SER A 646 26.14 -1.63 26.68
N ASN A 647 26.98 -2.00 27.65
CA ASN A 647 27.64 -3.30 27.74
C ASN A 647 27.26 -4.06 29.03
N ALA A 648 26.11 -3.73 29.64
CA ALA A 648 25.72 -4.30 30.92
C ALA A 648 25.52 -5.82 30.85
N GLN A 649 25.27 -6.38 29.67
CA GLN A 649 25.17 -7.82 29.44
C GLN A 649 26.43 -8.62 29.82
N TYR A 650 27.58 -7.93 29.97
CA TYR A 650 28.83 -8.53 30.43
C TYR A 650 29.03 -8.43 31.95
N LEU A 651 28.00 -8.02 32.71
CA LEU A 651 28.01 -8.04 34.18
C LEU A 651 27.15 -9.19 34.74
N PRO A 652 27.58 -9.80 35.85
CA PRO A 652 26.73 -10.71 36.61
C PRO A 652 25.41 -10.03 37.03
N THR A 653 24.29 -10.72 36.87
CA THR A 653 22.96 -10.28 37.36
C THR A 653 22.42 -8.93 36.83
N TYR A 654 22.93 -8.46 35.68
CA TYR A 654 22.65 -7.13 35.14
C TYR A 654 21.18 -6.85 34.78
N ALA A 655 20.43 -7.85 34.33
CA ALA A 655 19.06 -7.68 33.83
C ALA A 655 18.13 -7.02 34.86
N SER A 656 18.31 -7.36 36.14
CA SER A 656 17.56 -6.79 37.25
C SER A 656 17.81 -5.29 37.47
N SER A 657 18.89 -4.73 36.90
CA SER A 657 19.22 -3.31 37.01
C SER A 657 18.38 -2.43 36.09
N PHE A 658 17.79 -2.98 35.04
CA PHE A 658 17.02 -2.21 34.05
C PHE A 658 15.50 -2.39 34.16
N LYS A 659 15.02 -3.15 35.15
CA LYS A 659 13.59 -3.49 35.32
C LYS A 659 12.66 -2.26 35.36
N GLU A 660 13.15 -1.14 35.89
CA GLU A 660 12.39 0.10 36.08
C GLU A 660 12.70 1.17 35.04
N MET A 661 13.59 0.88 34.09
CA MET A 661 13.90 1.78 32.99
C MET A 661 12.76 1.76 31.96
N PRO A 662 12.39 2.92 31.41
CA PRO A 662 11.53 3.01 30.23
C PRO A 662 12.08 2.20 29.05
N GLU A 663 11.17 1.62 28.26
CA GLU A 663 11.50 1.08 26.94
C GLU A 663 11.47 2.24 25.92
N GLU A 664 12.43 2.29 25.00
CA GLU A 664 12.53 3.38 24.02
C GLU A 664 11.70 3.12 22.75
N PRO A 665 10.82 4.07 22.38
CA PRO A 665 10.65 4.56 21.01
C PRO A 665 11.19 6.02 20.92
N LEU A 666 11.71 6.59 19.83
CA LEU A 666 11.81 6.32 18.39
C LEU A 666 13.28 6.58 17.97
N VAL A 667 13.77 6.01 16.87
CA VAL A 667 15.13 6.24 16.32
C VAL A 667 15.00 6.68 14.86
N LEU A 668 15.64 7.80 14.50
CA LEU A 668 15.89 8.17 13.09
C LEU A 668 17.08 7.35 12.58
N GLY A 669 16.95 6.75 11.39
CA GLY A 669 17.94 5.83 10.82
C GLY A 669 17.80 4.38 11.32
N ARG A 670 18.79 3.53 11.03
CA ARG A 670 18.74 2.11 11.41
C ARG A 670 18.57 1.96 12.93
N LYS A 671 17.48 1.31 13.35
CA LYS A 671 17.08 1.14 14.75
C LYS A 671 18.20 0.53 15.61
N ARG A 672 18.39 1.07 16.80
CA ARG A 672 19.23 0.46 17.85
C ARG A 672 18.67 -0.90 18.25
N ARG A 673 19.51 -1.93 18.24
CA ARG A 673 19.15 -3.25 18.78
C ARG A 673 19.28 -3.23 20.30
N ASN A 674 18.19 -2.90 20.98
CA ASN A 674 18.11 -2.85 22.44
C ASN A 674 17.81 -4.25 23.01
N ILE A 675 18.86 -5.03 23.25
CA ILE A 675 18.72 -6.39 23.78
C ILE A 675 18.55 -6.34 25.30
N HIS A 676 17.31 -6.50 25.77
CA HIS A 676 17.01 -6.72 27.18
C HIS A 676 16.63 -8.18 27.41
N PHE A 677 17.34 -8.83 28.34
CA PHE A 677 16.94 -10.12 28.88
C PHE A 677 15.90 -9.94 29.97
N SER A 678 14.71 -10.49 29.77
CA SER A 678 13.75 -10.67 30.86
C SER A 678 14.16 -11.84 31.75
N LYS A 679 13.79 -11.76 33.03
CA LYS A 679 13.87 -12.92 33.93
C LYS A 679 13.03 -14.06 33.34
N SER A 680 13.58 -15.26 33.32
CA SER A 680 12.95 -16.47 32.82
C SER A 680 12.76 -17.47 33.95
N ASP A 681 11.54 -18.00 34.11
CA ASP A 681 11.22 -18.99 35.13
C ASP A 681 11.10 -20.41 34.53
N THR A 682 11.09 -20.55 33.20
CA THR A 682 10.95 -21.84 32.51
C THR A 682 11.97 -22.04 31.40
N LEU A 683 12.13 -23.29 30.94
CA LEU A 683 12.97 -23.59 29.77
C LEU A 683 12.44 -22.90 28.51
N THR A 684 11.13 -22.92 28.31
CA THR A 684 10.49 -22.32 27.13
C THR A 684 10.74 -20.81 27.08
N ASP A 685 10.58 -20.11 28.21
CA ASP A 685 10.85 -18.66 28.30
C ASP A 685 12.34 -18.37 28.03
N THR A 686 13.23 -19.23 28.53
CA THR A 686 14.67 -19.12 28.29
C THR A 686 14.98 -19.25 26.80
N GLN A 687 14.40 -20.25 26.14
CA GLN A 687 14.58 -20.48 24.72
C GLN A 687 13.99 -19.34 23.88
N ALA A 688 12.81 -18.83 24.21
CA ALA A 688 12.22 -17.68 23.53
C ALA A 688 13.08 -16.40 23.68
N ASN A 689 13.62 -16.14 24.88
CA ASN A 689 14.54 -15.01 25.11
C ASN A 689 15.83 -15.18 24.29
N CYS A 690 16.39 -16.39 24.22
CA CYS A 690 17.56 -16.65 23.38
C CYS A 690 17.27 -16.54 21.88
N ALA A 691 16.07 -16.94 21.44
CA ALA A 691 15.63 -16.70 20.06
C ALA A 691 15.48 -15.20 19.77
N LYS A 692 15.06 -14.37 20.73
CA LYS A 692 15.02 -12.90 20.57
C LYS A 692 16.40 -12.34 20.29
N VAL A 693 17.38 -12.70 21.12
CA VAL A 693 18.76 -12.26 20.96
C VAL A 693 19.33 -12.70 19.61
N ALA A 694 19.05 -13.94 19.21
CA ALA A 694 19.51 -14.47 17.92
C ALA A 694 18.81 -13.79 16.73
N ASN A 695 17.51 -13.53 16.83
CA ASN A 695 16.74 -12.74 15.86
C ASN A 695 17.28 -11.31 15.74
N GLU A 696 17.77 -10.72 16.84
CA GLU A 696 18.42 -9.41 16.82
C GLU A 696 19.85 -9.49 16.22
N LEU A 697 20.72 -10.42 16.63
CA LEU A 697 22.14 -10.40 16.22
C LEU A 697 22.46 -11.16 14.93
N MET A 698 21.60 -12.09 14.51
CA MET A 698 21.73 -12.95 13.33
C MET A 698 20.45 -12.93 12.49
N MET A 699 19.88 -11.72 12.32
CA MET A 699 18.51 -11.50 11.82
C MET A 699 18.10 -12.25 10.56
N PHE A 700 19.00 -12.42 9.60
CA PHE A 700 18.69 -13.15 8.36
C PHE A 700 18.76 -14.67 8.52
N ALA A 701 19.66 -15.18 9.37
CA ALA A 701 19.75 -16.62 9.62
C ALA A 701 18.57 -17.07 10.49
N ASN A 702 18.27 -16.35 11.57
CA ASN A 702 17.07 -16.61 12.37
C ASN A 702 15.78 -16.33 11.58
N GLY A 703 15.76 -15.30 10.74
CA GLY A 703 14.67 -15.03 9.81
C GLY A 703 14.39 -16.21 8.87
N ARG A 704 15.44 -16.85 8.33
CA ARG A 704 15.29 -18.11 7.57
C ARG A 704 14.67 -19.22 8.40
N VAL A 705 15.11 -19.39 9.64
CA VAL A 705 14.53 -20.39 10.56
C VAL A 705 13.04 -20.14 10.80
N PHE A 706 12.66 -18.89 11.02
CA PHE A 706 11.27 -18.51 11.21
C PHE A 706 10.44 -18.79 9.96
N VAL A 707 10.91 -18.40 8.78
CA VAL A 707 10.23 -18.63 7.49
C VAL A 707 10.02 -20.11 7.23
N ASP A 708 11.02 -20.96 7.46
CA ASP A 708 10.88 -22.41 7.31
C ASP A 708 9.86 -23.02 8.30
N TYR A 709 9.64 -22.39 9.46
CA TYR A 709 8.61 -22.82 10.42
C TYR A 709 7.21 -22.42 9.98
N VAL A 710 7.02 -21.16 9.56
CA VAL A 710 5.68 -20.63 9.25
C VAL A 710 5.23 -20.93 7.82
N TYR A 711 6.17 -21.07 6.88
CA TYR A 711 5.93 -21.32 5.45
C TYR A 711 6.81 -22.50 4.99
N PRO A 712 6.45 -23.75 5.36
CA PRO A 712 7.34 -24.91 5.27
C PRO A 712 7.60 -25.39 3.83
N ASP A 713 6.79 -25.00 2.85
CA ASP A 713 6.96 -25.35 1.45
C ASP A 713 6.82 -24.14 0.52
N GLU A 714 7.26 -24.30 -0.73
CA GLU A 714 7.20 -23.22 -1.74
C GLU A 714 5.78 -22.76 -2.03
N LYS A 715 4.78 -23.65 -1.95
CA LYS A 715 3.37 -23.28 -2.17
C LYS A 715 2.90 -22.29 -1.11
N TYR A 716 3.23 -22.50 0.16
CA TYR A 716 2.88 -21.55 1.22
C TYR A 716 3.64 -20.22 1.09
N LYS A 717 4.92 -20.25 0.67
CA LYS A 717 5.70 -19.03 0.41
C LYS A 717 5.11 -18.21 -0.75
N ASP A 718 4.69 -18.86 -1.82
CA ASP A 718 4.03 -18.22 -2.95
C ASP A 718 2.64 -17.71 -2.56
N LEU A 719 1.88 -18.49 -1.80
CA LEU A 719 0.54 -18.12 -1.32
C LEU A 719 0.59 -16.88 -0.41
N ILE A 720 1.51 -16.84 0.56
CA ILE A 720 1.60 -15.70 1.47
C ILE A 720 2.00 -14.43 0.71
N ARG A 721 2.98 -14.52 -0.21
CA ARG A 721 3.43 -13.38 -1.00
C ARG A 721 2.35 -12.86 -1.94
N SER A 722 1.70 -13.75 -2.68
CA SER A 722 0.63 -13.38 -3.61
C SER A 722 -0.61 -12.84 -2.89
N SER A 723 -1.00 -13.42 -1.76
CA SER A 723 -2.19 -13.01 -1.01
C SER A 723 -1.96 -11.68 -0.28
N ALA A 724 -0.87 -11.54 0.48
CA ALA A 724 -0.54 -10.29 1.17
C ALA A 724 -0.21 -9.18 0.17
N GLY A 725 0.59 -9.47 -0.86
CA GLY A 725 0.91 -8.54 -1.94
C GLY A 725 -0.34 -8.09 -2.71
N GLY A 726 -1.28 -8.99 -2.97
CA GLY A 726 -2.55 -8.64 -3.60
C GLY A 726 -3.36 -7.63 -2.78
N VAL A 727 -3.40 -7.79 -1.45
CA VAL A 727 -4.06 -6.80 -0.56
C VAL A 727 -3.35 -5.44 -0.67
N MET A 728 -2.03 -5.40 -0.61
CA MET A 728 -1.23 -4.17 -0.67
C MET A 728 -1.43 -3.41 -1.98
N HIS A 729 -1.33 -4.09 -3.13
CA HIS A 729 -1.56 -3.46 -4.43
C HIS A 729 -2.97 -2.88 -4.55
N ASN A 730 -3.99 -3.59 -4.02
CA ASN A 730 -5.35 -3.06 -4.00
C ASN A 730 -5.48 -1.80 -3.13
N VAL A 731 -4.75 -1.71 -2.02
CA VAL A 731 -4.70 -0.51 -1.17
C VAL A 731 -4.01 0.66 -1.89
N ILE A 732 -2.89 0.41 -2.57
CA ILE A 732 -2.19 1.42 -3.38
C ILE A 732 -3.12 1.98 -4.47
N HIS A 733 -3.83 1.09 -5.20
CA HIS A 733 -4.79 1.51 -6.22
C HIS A 733 -5.98 2.29 -5.65
N ALA A 734 -6.47 1.90 -4.46
CA ALA A 734 -7.53 2.64 -3.78
C ALA A 734 -7.09 4.06 -3.40
N PHE A 735 -5.86 4.21 -2.89
CA PHE A 735 -5.28 5.52 -2.60
C PHE A 735 -5.08 6.38 -3.86
N GLN A 736 -4.63 5.80 -4.97
CA GLN A 736 -4.54 6.52 -6.26
C GLN A 736 -5.90 7.11 -6.67
N SER A 737 -6.98 6.33 -6.50
CA SER A 737 -8.34 6.81 -6.74
C SER A 737 -8.76 7.90 -5.76
N MET A 738 -8.32 7.85 -4.50
CA MET A 738 -8.55 8.93 -3.53
C MET A 738 -7.87 10.23 -3.96
N VAL A 739 -6.59 10.16 -4.36
CA VAL A 739 -5.80 11.32 -4.81
C VAL A 739 -6.47 12.05 -5.99
N ASP A 740 -7.01 11.30 -6.95
CA ASP A 740 -7.68 11.87 -8.13
C ASP A 740 -8.85 12.80 -7.77
N GLN A 741 -9.56 12.48 -6.68
CA GLN A 741 -10.73 13.24 -6.20
C GLN A 741 -10.37 14.50 -5.39
N LEU A 742 -9.11 14.68 -4.97
CA LEU A 742 -8.75 15.77 -4.04
C LEU A 742 -8.86 17.15 -4.69
N ASP A 743 -9.79 17.97 -4.23
CA ASP A 743 -10.05 19.32 -4.75
C ASP A 743 -9.02 20.37 -4.27
N TRP A 744 -8.25 20.06 -3.23
CA TRP A 744 -7.22 20.93 -2.68
C TRP A 744 -5.83 20.72 -3.29
N MET A 745 -5.67 19.74 -4.18
CA MET A 745 -4.44 19.50 -4.94
C MET A 745 -4.62 19.93 -6.38
N SER A 746 -3.61 20.59 -6.95
CA SER A 746 -3.59 20.84 -8.40
C SER A 746 -3.39 19.54 -9.18
N GLU A 747 -3.80 19.54 -10.45
CA GLU A 747 -3.57 18.41 -11.36
C GLU A 747 -2.09 18.04 -11.52
N ALA A 748 -1.19 19.02 -11.45
CA ALA A 748 0.25 18.76 -11.52
C ALA A 748 0.74 18.05 -10.25
N THR A 749 0.28 18.48 -9.08
CA THR A 749 0.63 17.87 -7.81
C THR A 749 0.01 16.48 -7.67
N LYS A 750 -1.24 16.26 -8.11
CA LYS A 750 -1.88 14.92 -8.18
C LYS A 750 -1.07 13.94 -9.03
N ARG A 751 -0.60 14.35 -10.21
CA ARG A 751 0.24 13.48 -11.06
C ARG A 751 1.52 13.03 -10.35
N LYS A 752 2.19 13.91 -9.61
CA LYS A 752 3.38 13.55 -8.83
C LYS A 752 3.05 12.60 -7.67
N ALA A 753 1.90 12.79 -7.00
CA ALA A 753 1.44 11.89 -5.95
C ALA A 753 1.15 10.48 -6.51
N ILE A 754 0.49 10.41 -7.67
CA ILE A 754 0.23 9.16 -8.38
C ILE A 754 1.55 8.53 -8.82
N GLU A 755 2.47 9.29 -9.43
CA GLU A 755 3.81 8.82 -9.81
C GLU A 755 4.56 8.24 -8.61
N LYS A 756 4.54 8.91 -7.47
CA LYS A 756 5.14 8.42 -6.23
C LYS A 756 4.53 7.09 -5.79
N SER A 757 3.20 6.99 -5.77
CA SER A 757 2.50 5.76 -5.39
C SER A 757 2.76 4.59 -6.36
N MET A 758 2.93 4.86 -7.66
CA MET A 758 3.23 3.85 -8.68
C MET A 758 4.66 3.31 -8.56
N ASN A 759 5.58 4.12 -8.07
CA ASN A 759 6.99 3.77 -7.89
C ASN A 759 7.29 3.22 -6.49
N ILE A 760 6.28 2.90 -5.68
CA ILE A 760 6.50 2.24 -4.40
C ILE A 760 6.98 0.83 -4.65
N ILE A 761 8.12 0.48 -4.07
CA ILE A 761 8.66 -0.88 -4.09
C ILE A 761 8.16 -1.62 -2.85
N THR A 762 7.56 -2.80 -3.04
CA THR A 762 6.98 -3.59 -1.95
C THR A 762 7.84 -4.81 -1.62
N ASN A 763 8.34 -4.86 -0.39
CA ASN A 763 9.12 -5.97 0.13
C ASN A 763 8.22 -6.86 1.01
N ILE A 764 7.96 -8.11 0.57
CA ILE A 764 6.93 -8.96 1.17
C ILE A 764 7.55 -10.22 1.79
N ALA A 765 7.22 -10.42 3.07
CA ALA A 765 7.60 -11.52 3.93
C ALA A 765 9.09 -11.60 4.27
N PHE A 766 9.96 -11.82 3.30
CA PHE A 766 11.40 -12.03 3.52
C PHE A 766 12.21 -11.83 2.24
N PRO A 767 13.50 -11.44 2.31
CA PRO A 767 14.39 -11.38 1.15
C PRO A 767 14.64 -12.77 0.54
N ASP A 768 14.60 -12.90 -0.78
CA ASP A 768 14.79 -14.18 -1.48
C ASP A 768 16.13 -14.85 -1.17
N TRP A 769 17.19 -14.05 -1.04
CA TRP A 769 18.54 -14.57 -0.86
C TRP A 769 18.74 -15.34 0.44
N ILE A 770 17.90 -15.15 1.48
CA ILE A 770 18.01 -15.92 2.73
C ILE A 770 17.54 -17.38 2.54
N MET A 771 16.80 -17.65 1.46
CA MET A 771 16.35 -19.00 1.10
C MET A 771 17.44 -19.81 0.37
N ASP A 772 18.47 -19.14 -0.14
CA ASP A 772 19.63 -19.73 -0.79
C ASP A 772 20.79 -19.91 0.21
N ASN A 773 21.12 -21.16 0.54
CA ASN A 773 22.18 -21.47 1.49
C ASN A 773 23.54 -20.86 1.08
N ALA A 774 23.87 -20.81 -0.21
CA ALA A 774 25.16 -20.28 -0.65
C ALA A 774 25.24 -18.77 -0.41
N LYS A 775 24.16 -18.03 -0.67
CA LYS A 775 24.08 -16.58 -0.42
C LYS A 775 24.05 -16.27 1.08
N LEU A 776 23.24 -17.00 1.84
CA LEU A 776 23.17 -16.84 3.29
C LEU A 776 24.52 -17.15 3.97
N ASP A 777 25.18 -18.23 3.56
CA ASP A 777 26.52 -18.59 4.07
C ASP A 777 27.58 -17.55 3.69
N LEU A 778 27.50 -16.99 2.48
CA LEU A 778 28.39 -15.92 2.04
C LEU A 778 28.22 -14.66 2.90
N TYR A 779 26.98 -14.30 3.26
CA TYR A 779 26.70 -13.15 4.13
C TYR A 779 27.40 -13.30 5.49
N TYR A 780 27.38 -14.49 6.10
CA TYR A 780 28.01 -14.78 7.39
C TYR A 780 29.43 -15.38 7.27
N LYS A 781 30.10 -15.26 6.11
CA LYS A 781 31.40 -15.90 5.86
C LYS A 781 32.54 -15.33 6.72
N SER A 782 32.50 -14.05 7.06
CA SER A 782 33.56 -13.37 7.83
C SER A 782 33.59 -13.77 9.31
N ILE A 783 32.55 -14.42 9.81
CA ILE A 783 32.48 -14.90 11.19
C ILE A 783 32.59 -16.42 11.28
N THR A 784 33.33 -16.88 12.28
CA THR A 784 33.46 -18.30 12.66
C THR A 784 33.36 -18.42 14.18
N PHE A 785 32.76 -19.51 14.65
CA PHE A 785 32.65 -19.83 16.07
C PHE A 785 33.46 -21.10 16.35
N ASP A 786 34.30 -21.09 17.38
CA ASP A 786 35.01 -22.26 17.90
C ASP A 786 34.39 -22.64 19.26
N PRO A 787 33.35 -23.50 19.28
CA PRO A 787 32.63 -23.84 20.51
C PRO A 787 33.51 -24.57 21.55
N THR A 788 34.73 -24.97 21.20
CA THR A 788 35.68 -25.58 22.14
C THR A 788 36.49 -24.55 22.94
N LYS A 789 36.54 -23.30 22.45
CA LYS A 789 37.33 -22.21 23.05
C LYS A 789 36.50 -20.99 23.42
N GLU A 790 35.34 -20.84 22.80
CA GLU A 790 34.53 -19.64 22.86
C GLU A 790 33.25 -19.88 23.64
N ASN A 791 32.97 -19.00 24.60
CA ASN A 791 31.71 -19.00 25.32
C ASN A 791 30.70 -18.04 24.64
N TYR A 792 29.48 -18.00 25.19
CA TYR A 792 28.40 -17.15 24.71
C TYR A 792 28.80 -15.67 24.51
N TYR A 793 29.58 -15.11 25.43
CA TYR A 793 29.96 -13.69 25.40
C TYR A 793 31.06 -13.37 24.38
N ASP A 794 31.91 -14.35 24.06
CA ASP A 794 32.87 -14.25 22.95
C ASP A 794 32.12 -14.20 21.61
N ILE A 795 31.15 -15.11 21.43
CA ILE A 795 30.29 -15.16 20.24
C ILE A 795 29.48 -13.86 20.10
N TRP A 796 28.89 -13.38 21.19
CA TRP A 796 28.19 -12.08 21.21
C TRP A 796 29.08 -10.94 20.74
N THR A 797 30.32 -10.88 21.24
CA THR A 797 31.28 -9.81 20.88
C THR A 797 31.58 -9.86 19.38
N LYS A 798 31.80 -11.05 18.81
CA LYS A 798 32.01 -11.23 17.38
C LYS A 798 30.81 -10.80 16.55
N LEU A 799 29.59 -11.17 16.97
CA LEU A 799 28.37 -10.78 16.29
C LEU A 799 28.13 -9.28 16.35
N THR A 800 28.46 -8.62 17.46
CA THR A 800 28.37 -7.16 17.60
C THR A 800 29.28 -6.49 16.57
N ILE A 801 30.55 -6.89 16.49
CA ILE A 801 31.51 -6.35 15.52
C ILE A 801 31.06 -6.62 14.09
N PHE A 802 30.60 -7.84 13.78
CA PHE A 802 30.08 -8.18 12.47
C PHE A 802 28.93 -7.28 12.02
N ASN A 803 27.98 -6.98 12.92
CA ASN A 803 26.85 -6.12 12.60
C ASN A 803 27.27 -4.67 12.35
N ILE A 804 28.27 -4.16 13.10
CA ILE A 804 28.87 -2.85 12.82
C ILE A 804 29.53 -2.86 11.43
N GLU A 805 30.36 -3.87 11.13
CA GLU A 805 31.01 -3.99 9.81
C GLU A 805 29.98 -4.10 8.67
N ALA A 806 28.92 -4.88 8.85
CA ALA A 806 27.85 -5.00 7.86
C ALA A 806 27.18 -3.65 7.58
N GLN A 807 26.88 -2.85 8.61
CA GLN A 807 26.32 -1.51 8.46
C GLN A 807 27.26 -0.58 7.66
N TYR A 808 28.56 -0.56 7.98
CA TYR A 808 29.51 0.33 7.28
C TYR A 808 29.90 -0.17 5.89
N LYS A 809 29.73 -1.47 5.60
CA LYS A 809 29.96 -2.02 4.27
C LYS A 809 29.04 -1.40 3.21
N HIS A 810 27.86 -0.90 3.58
CA HIS A 810 26.97 -0.18 2.67
C HIS A 810 27.64 1.04 2.00
N LEU A 811 28.60 1.71 2.67
CA LEU A 811 29.36 2.81 2.08
C LEU A 811 30.19 2.40 0.85
N THR A 812 30.40 1.10 0.65
CA THR A 812 31.14 0.55 -0.51
C THR A 812 30.23 0.18 -1.67
N MET A 813 28.91 0.25 -1.50
CA MET A 813 27.94 -0.10 -2.53
C MET A 813 27.77 1.05 -3.51
N ALA A 814 27.74 0.73 -4.81
CA ALA A 814 27.55 1.72 -5.87
C ALA A 814 26.12 2.27 -5.92
N THR A 815 25.13 1.45 -5.52
CA THR A 815 23.70 1.78 -5.51
C THR A 815 23.08 1.37 -4.18
N ALA A 816 22.03 2.06 -3.76
CA ALA A 816 21.27 1.64 -2.59
C ALA A 816 20.49 0.35 -2.88
N ASP A 817 20.22 -0.44 -1.83
CA ASP A 817 19.46 -1.68 -1.91
C ASP A 817 17.99 -1.43 -1.59
N TYR A 818 17.13 -1.48 -2.61
CA TYR A 818 15.69 -1.27 -2.46
C TYR A 818 14.95 -2.48 -1.87
N GLU A 819 15.59 -3.65 -1.85
CA GLU A 819 15.03 -4.90 -1.30
C GLU A 819 15.53 -5.17 0.13
N GLU A 820 16.27 -4.22 0.72
CA GLU A 820 16.86 -4.37 2.03
C GLU A 820 15.81 -4.34 3.15
N PHE A 821 15.89 -5.31 4.06
CA PHE A 821 15.11 -5.30 5.28
C PHE A 821 15.91 -4.61 6.40
N LEU A 822 15.41 -3.49 6.92
CA LEU A 822 16.01 -2.78 8.05
C LEU A 822 15.96 -3.58 9.37
N MET A 823 14.99 -4.49 9.49
CA MET A 823 14.73 -5.29 10.69
C MET A 823 14.54 -6.78 10.35
N PRO A 824 14.63 -7.69 11.34
CA PRO A 824 14.54 -9.12 11.09
C PRO A 824 13.19 -9.54 10.45
N PRO A 825 13.17 -10.46 9.47
CA PRO A 825 11.93 -10.92 8.83
C PRO A 825 10.89 -11.52 9.79
N GLY A 826 11.30 -12.02 10.96
CA GLY A 826 10.40 -12.60 11.95
C GLY A 826 9.77 -11.63 12.94
N ILE A 827 10.07 -10.32 12.85
CA ILE A 827 9.52 -9.29 13.74
C ILE A 827 8.06 -8.99 13.39
N VAL A 828 7.23 -8.69 14.40
CA VAL A 828 5.88 -8.14 14.18
C VAL A 828 5.96 -6.63 14.04
N ASN A 829 6.17 -6.16 12.82
CA ASN A 829 6.10 -4.74 12.47
C ASN A 829 5.87 -4.57 10.95
N ALA A 830 5.70 -3.33 10.49
CA ALA A 830 5.84 -2.92 9.10
C ALA A 830 6.57 -1.56 9.08
N TRP A 831 7.08 -1.13 7.91
CA TRP A 831 7.68 0.20 7.79
C TRP A 831 7.70 0.71 6.35
N TYR A 832 7.59 2.02 6.20
CA TYR A 832 7.94 2.79 5.02
C TYR A 832 9.34 3.40 5.14
N GLN A 833 10.13 3.35 4.06
CA GLN A 833 11.40 4.06 3.95
C GLN A 833 11.28 5.20 2.94
N PRO A 834 11.21 6.46 3.38
CA PRO A 834 11.03 7.59 2.48
C PRO A 834 12.16 7.75 1.46
N GLU A 835 13.39 7.47 1.87
CA GLU A 835 14.61 7.65 1.08
C GLU A 835 14.76 6.63 -0.06
N LEU A 836 13.97 5.56 -0.06
CA LEU A 836 13.91 4.56 -1.12
C LEU A 836 12.52 4.44 -1.76
N ASN A 837 11.52 5.10 -1.18
CA ASN A 837 10.11 4.90 -1.52
C ASN A 837 9.71 3.41 -1.46
N THR A 838 10.15 2.69 -0.42
CA THR A 838 9.86 1.26 -0.22
C THR A 838 8.91 1.05 0.95
N ILE A 839 8.06 0.04 0.88
CA ILE A 839 7.27 -0.46 2.01
C ILE A 839 7.64 -1.92 2.26
N THR A 840 7.87 -2.27 3.53
CA THR A 840 8.27 -3.63 3.92
C THR A 840 7.31 -4.25 4.92
N PHE A 841 6.84 -5.47 4.62
CA PHE A 841 5.99 -6.30 5.48
C PHE A 841 6.69 -7.63 5.80
N PRO A 842 7.41 -7.72 6.92
CA PRO A 842 8.02 -8.94 7.42
C PRO A 842 7.06 -10.11 7.56
N ALA A 843 7.56 -11.34 7.40
CA ALA A 843 6.83 -12.57 7.63
C ALA A 843 6.19 -12.62 9.04
N GLY A 844 6.84 -11.98 10.01
CA GLY A 844 6.38 -11.93 11.39
C GLY A 844 4.99 -11.31 11.56
N ILE A 845 4.62 -10.31 10.75
CA ILE A 845 3.30 -9.66 10.82
C ILE A 845 2.24 -10.32 9.94
N LEU A 846 2.64 -11.12 8.93
CA LEU A 846 1.74 -11.77 7.97
C LEU A 846 1.10 -13.06 8.52
N ARG A 847 0.47 -12.95 9.68
CA ARG A 847 -0.15 -14.05 10.43
C ARG A 847 -1.23 -13.53 11.40
N PRO A 848 -2.12 -14.39 11.94
CA PRO A 848 -3.17 -13.94 12.85
C PRO A 848 -2.60 -13.25 14.12
N PRO A 849 -3.24 -12.18 14.64
CA PRO A 849 -4.55 -11.66 14.27
C PRO A 849 -4.58 -10.72 13.04
N TYR A 850 -3.44 -10.40 12.42
CA TYR A 850 -3.38 -9.38 11.37
C TYR A 850 -3.76 -9.92 10.00
N PHE A 851 -3.41 -11.17 9.72
CA PHE A 851 -3.60 -11.77 8.39
C PHE A 851 -3.74 -13.29 8.41
N HIS A 852 -4.60 -13.81 7.54
CA HIS A 852 -4.59 -15.19 7.11
C HIS A 852 -5.08 -15.22 5.65
N PRO A 853 -4.45 -15.99 4.73
CA PRO A 853 -4.86 -16.00 3.31
C PRO A 853 -6.34 -16.31 3.09
N ASP A 854 -6.87 -17.27 3.86
CA ASP A 854 -8.25 -17.76 3.74
C ASP A 854 -9.30 -16.99 4.56
N TRP A 855 -8.92 -15.89 5.24
CA TRP A 855 -9.92 -15.07 5.92
C TRP A 855 -10.80 -14.31 4.92
N PRO A 856 -12.05 -13.98 5.30
CA PRO A 856 -12.89 -13.02 4.58
C PRO A 856 -12.12 -11.74 4.26
N ALA A 857 -12.39 -11.15 3.10
CA ALA A 857 -11.73 -9.91 2.68
C ALA A 857 -11.90 -8.81 3.73
N SER A 858 -13.09 -8.66 4.34
CA SER A 858 -13.28 -7.63 5.38
C SER A 858 -12.26 -7.71 6.52
N ILE A 859 -11.93 -8.93 6.96
CA ILE A 859 -10.97 -9.15 8.05
C ILE A 859 -9.55 -8.91 7.53
N LYS A 860 -9.18 -9.42 6.34
CA LYS A 860 -7.85 -9.17 5.74
C LYS A 860 -7.58 -7.68 5.54
N TYR A 861 -8.53 -6.94 4.99
CA TYR A 861 -8.37 -5.51 4.76
C TYR A 861 -8.47 -4.67 6.04
N GLY A 862 -9.27 -5.08 7.03
CA GLY A 862 -9.30 -4.43 8.35
C GLY A 862 -8.06 -4.69 9.20
N GLY A 863 -7.29 -5.74 8.88
CA GLY A 863 -6.01 -6.09 9.52
C GLY A 863 -4.81 -5.61 8.71
N ILE A 864 -4.19 -6.51 7.93
CA ILE A 864 -3.01 -6.15 7.12
C ILE A 864 -3.30 -5.08 6.06
N GLY A 865 -4.53 -4.97 5.55
CA GLY A 865 -4.87 -3.90 4.62
C GLY A 865 -4.82 -2.51 5.25
N LEU A 866 -5.23 -2.38 6.53
CA LEU A 866 -5.07 -1.16 7.31
C LEU A 866 -3.59 -0.83 7.48
N ILE A 867 -2.79 -1.79 7.91
CA ILE A 867 -1.35 -1.59 8.11
C ILE A 867 -0.71 -1.21 6.77
N ALA A 868 -1.11 -1.83 5.67
CA ALA A 868 -0.64 -1.45 4.34
C ALA A 868 -1.06 -0.04 3.93
N GLY A 869 -2.26 0.38 4.31
CA GLY A 869 -2.71 1.76 4.13
C GLY A 869 -1.90 2.74 4.97
N HIS A 870 -1.63 2.39 6.23
CA HIS A 870 -0.84 3.20 7.15
C HIS A 870 0.57 3.44 6.60
N GLU A 871 1.30 2.37 6.24
CA GLU A 871 2.64 2.50 5.66
C GLU A 871 2.65 3.24 4.32
N LEU A 872 1.60 3.06 3.50
CA LEU A 872 1.45 3.82 2.26
C LEU A 872 1.36 5.32 2.53
N ILE A 873 0.57 5.72 3.53
CA ILE A 873 0.39 7.14 3.87
C ILE A 873 1.63 7.74 4.52
N HIS A 874 2.55 6.97 5.12
CA HIS A 874 3.88 7.50 5.47
C HIS A 874 4.66 8.02 4.25
N GLY A 875 4.34 7.59 3.03
CA GLY A 875 4.83 8.23 1.80
C GLY A 875 4.27 9.62 1.53
N PHE A 876 3.23 10.02 2.26
CA PHE A 876 2.45 11.23 2.06
C PHE A 876 2.16 11.99 3.36
N ASP A 877 2.69 11.60 4.52
CA ASP A 877 2.56 12.37 5.76
C ASP A 877 3.50 13.59 5.78
N ASP A 878 3.63 14.28 6.92
CA ASP A 878 4.47 15.47 7.08
C ASP A 878 5.94 15.24 6.70
N GLN A 879 6.43 14.02 6.88
CA GLN A 879 7.78 13.61 6.55
C GLN A 879 7.87 13.09 5.12
N GLY A 880 6.95 12.20 4.72
CA GLY A 880 6.92 11.55 3.42
C GLY A 880 6.81 12.51 2.25
N VAL A 881 6.00 13.57 2.35
CA VAL A 881 5.82 14.53 1.25
C VAL A 881 7.11 15.26 0.85
N GLN A 882 8.12 15.28 1.72
CA GLN A 882 9.42 15.89 1.43
C GLN A 882 10.24 15.07 0.42
N TRP A 883 9.86 13.82 0.18
CA TRP A 883 10.56 12.88 -0.69
C TRP A 883 9.82 12.67 -2.01
N GLY A 884 10.55 12.78 -3.12
CA GLY A 884 9.99 12.65 -4.46
C GLY A 884 9.65 11.21 -4.84
N PRO A 885 9.13 10.98 -6.07
CA PRO A 885 8.62 9.68 -6.52
C PRO A 885 9.61 8.52 -6.51
N LYS A 886 10.92 8.80 -6.41
CA LYS A 886 12.00 7.80 -6.42
C LYS A 886 12.80 7.79 -5.11
N GLY A 887 12.24 8.36 -4.04
CA GLY A 887 12.90 8.46 -2.74
C GLY A 887 14.00 9.52 -2.63
N HIS A 888 14.16 10.40 -3.61
CA HIS A 888 15.10 11.53 -3.48
C HIS A 888 14.50 12.65 -2.62
N ILE A 889 15.30 13.29 -1.77
CA ILE A 889 14.87 14.48 -1.04
C ILE A 889 14.52 15.59 -2.03
N SER A 890 13.35 16.21 -1.85
CA SER A 890 12.88 17.29 -2.73
C SER A 890 13.47 18.64 -2.28
N TYR A 891 13.71 19.52 -3.25
CA TYR A 891 14.14 20.90 -3.02
C TYR A 891 13.00 21.85 -3.41
N PRO A 892 12.08 22.16 -2.47
CA PRO A 892 10.89 22.93 -2.79
C PRO A 892 11.21 24.38 -3.14
N GLU A 893 10.36 24.98 -3.98
CA GLU A 893 10.29 26.43 -4.14
C GLU A 893 9.78 27.11 -2.85
N LYS A 894 9.90 28.44 -2.77
CA LYS A 894 9.46 29.20 -1.60
C LYS A 894 7.96 28.97 -1.34
N ASN A 895 7.59 28.72 -0.08
CA ASN A 895 6.22 28.40 0.38
C ASN A 895 5.66 27.05 -0.09
N CYS A 896 6.48 26.19 -0.69
CA CYS A 896 6.09 24.84 -1.09
C CYS A 896 6.64 23.79 -0.10
N ILE A 897 5.93 22.67 0.05
CA ILE A 897 6.43 21.50 0.76
C ILE A 897 6.78 20.42 -0.26
N GLY A 898 8.01 19.92 -0.18
CA GLY A 898 8.50 18.81 -0.98
C GLY A 898 8.29 19.01 -2.48
N TRP A 899 7.48 18.15 -3.10
CA TRP A 899 7.17 18.18 -4.53
C TRP A 899 5.85 18.89 -4.88
N MET A 900 5.12 19.41 -3.89
CA MET A 900 3.84 20.09 -4.06
C MET A 900 4.01 21.55 -4.51
N ASP A 901 3.04 22.09 -5.25
CA ASP A 901 2.93 23.53 -5.47
C ASP A 901 2.36 24.27 -4.24
N GLU A 902 2.35 25.61 -4.27
CA GLU A 902 1.92 26.45 -3.14
C GLU A 902 0.45 26.21 -2.75
N GLN A 903 -0.46 26.03 -3.72
CA GLN A 903 -1.88 25.79 -3.43
C GLN A 903 -2.07 24.45 -2.73
N SER A 904 -1.44 23.40 -3.24
CA SER A 904 -1.51 22.05 -2.69
C SER A 904 -0.83 21.98 -1.33
N THR A 905 0.27 22.71 -1.15
CA THR A 905 0.94 22.89 0.16
C THR A 905 0.01 23.52 1.20
N LYS A 906 -0.74 24.57 0.83
CA LYS A 906 -1.75 25.16 1.73
C LYS A 906 -2.86 24.17 2.06
N GLY A 907 -3.30 23.36 1.10
CA GLY A 907 -4.26 22.28 1.32
C GLY A 907 -3.76 21.24 2.33
N PHE A 908 -2.55 20.73 2.12
CA PHE A 908 -1.90 19.77 3.00
C PHE A 908 -1.73 20.33 4.42
N ASN A 909 -1.24 21.57 4.55
CA ASN A 909 -1.06 22.20 5.86
C ASN A 909 -2.38 22.37 6.63
N ARG A 910 -3.50 22.68 5.94
CA ARG A 910 -4.81 22.74 6.59
C ARG A 910 -5.27 21.38 7.10
N LEU A 911 -5.07 20.32 6.30
CA LEU A 911 -5.36 18.94 6.69
C LEU A 911 -4.53 18.56 7.92
N ALA A 912 -3.21 18.76 7.88
CA ALA A 912 -2.31 18.42 8.97
C ALA A 912 -2.65 19.22 10.24
N GLN A 913 -2.91 20.52 10.12
CA GLN A 913 -3.29 21.36 11.25
C GLN A 913 -4.61 20.89 11.90
N CYS A 914 -5.61 20.47 11.11
CA CYS A 914 -6.82 19.90 11.67
C CYS A 914 -6.51 18.68 12.55
N VAL A 915 -5.71 17.74 12.05
CA VAL A 915 -5.32 16.54 12.79
C VAL A 915 -4.55 16.90 14.07
N ILE A 916 -3.64 17.88 13.99
CA ILE A 916 -2.90 18.38 15.16
C ILE A 916 -3.86 18.93 16.20
N ASP A 917 -4.77 19.82 15.80
CA ASP A 917 -5.70 20.48 16.70
C ASP A 917 -6.66 19.47 17.34
N GLU A 918 -7.22 18.57 16.54
CA GLU A 918 -8.14 17.53 17.00
C GLU A 918 -7.49 16.61 18.02
N TYR A 919 -6.35 16.00 17.68
CA TYR A 919 -5.68 15.06 18.58
C TYR A 919 -5.14 15.73 19.83
N SER A 920 -4.82 17.03 19.78
CA SER A 920 -4.39 17.80 20.96
C SER A 920 -5.49 17.97 22.02
N THR A 921 -6.76 17.67 21.69
CA THR A 921 -7.87 17.67 22.65
C THR A 921 -8.03 16.35 23.40
N PHE A 922 -7.29 15.30 23.03
CA PHE A 922 -7.44 13.98 23.62
C PHE A 922 -6.65 13.85 24.92
N CYS A 923 -7.37 13.91 26.05
CA CYS A 923 -6.78 13.98 27.39
C CYS A 923 -7.11 12.73 28.23
N PRO A 924 -6.33 11.64 28.15
CA PRO A 924 -6.65 10.39 28.85
C PRO A 924 -6.28 10.40 30.34
N LEU A 925 -5.61 11.45 30.82
CA LEU A 925 -5.10 11.60 32.19
C LEU A 925 -5.76 12.80 32.90
N ASP A 926 -5.83 12.73 34.23
CA ASP A 926 -6.32 13.83 35.08
C ASP A 926 -5.30 14.99 35.09
N ASN A 927 -5.74 16.19 34.69
CA ASN A 927 -4.92 17.40 34.64
C ASN A 927 -4.46 17.91 36.01
N ARG A 928 -5.06 17.40 37.11
CA ARG A 928 -4.63 17.71 38.48
C ARG A 928 -3.37 16.94 38.89
N THR A 929 -3.08 15.85 38.20
CA THR A 929 -1.96 14.94 38.53
C THR A 929 -0.86 14.99 37.46
N TYR A 930 -1.24 15.09 36.19
CA TYR A 930 -0.30 15.03 35.06
C TYR A 930 -0.37 16.33 34.24
N THR A 931 0.77 16.86 33.80
CA THR A 931 0.83 17.99 32.87
C THR A 931 2.09 17.85 32.01
N PRO A 932 1.97 17.69 30.68
CA PRO A 932 0.73 17.64 29.90
C PRO A 932 -0.09 16.36 30.17
N ASN A 933 -1.42 16.46 30.15
CA ASN A 933 -2.33 15.32 30.32
C ASN A 933 -3.03 14.90 29.01
N CYS A 934 -2.65 15.52 27.90
CA CYS A 934 -3.25 15.32 26.58
C CYS A 934 -2.19 14.88 25.57
N VAL A 935 -2.65 14.26 24.48
CA VAL A 935 -1.83 13.91 23.32
C VAL A 935 -1.21 15.19 22.73
N ASN A 936 0.06 15.13 22.36
CA ASN A 936 0.68 16.19 21.57
C ASN A 936 0.37 15.93 20.08
N GLY A 937 -0.61 16.65 19.52
CA GLY A 937 -1.03 16.47 18.14
C GLY A 937 0.08 16.74 17.12
N ALA A 938 1.00 17.67 17.40
CA ALA A 938 2.13 17.96 16.52
C ALA A 938 3.16 16.82 16.51
N GLN A 939 3.47 16.27 17.68
CA GLN A 939 4.37 15.13 17.80
C GLN A 939 3.78 13.87 17.17
N THR A 940 2.46 13.70 17.20
CA THR A 940 1.77 12.49 16.71
C THR A 940 1.22 12.61 15.29
N GLN A 941 1.37 13.78 14.64
CA GLN A 941 0.70 14.11 13.38
C GLN A 941 0.95 13.10 12.26
N GLY A 942 2.19 12.64 12.06
CA GLY A 942 2.53 11.71 10.97
C GLY A 942 1.79 10.38 11.11
N GLU A 943 1.83 9.81 12.31
CA GLU A 943 1.12 8.56 12.66
C GLU A 943 -0.40 8.72 12.59
N ASN A 944 -0.93 9.85 13.04
CA ASN A 944 -2.37 10.12 13.01
C ASN A 944 -2.87 10.32 11.56
N ILE A 945 -2.10 11.03 10.72
CA ILE A 945 -2.39 11.18 9.28
C ILE A 945 -2.35 9.80 8.61
N ALA A 946 -1.37 8.96 8.98
CA ALA A 946 -1.24 7.61 8.46
C ALA A 946 -2.39 6.69 8.85
N ASP A 947 -2.85 6.73 10.10
CA ASP A 947 -4.03 5.96 10.55
C ASP A 947 -5.31 6.38 9.80
N ASN A 948 -5.55 7.70 9.70
CA ASN A 948 -6.73 8.25 9.05
C ASN A 948 -6.73 7.97 7.54
N GLY A 949 -5.65 8.30 6.83
CA GLY A 949 -5.55 8.01 5.39
C GLY A 949 -5.55 6.50 5.11
N GLY A 950 -4.92 5.72 5.99
CA GLY A 950 -4.77 4.28 5.85
C GLY A 950 -6.08 3.53 5.93
N VAL A 951 -6.96 3.88 6.88
CA VAL A 951 -8.29 3.24 6.98
C VAL A 951 -9.17 3.56 5.76
N HIS A 952 -9.07 4.78 5.22
CA HIS A 952 -9.81 5.18 4.01
C HIS A 952 -9.35 4.35 2.80
N ALA A 953 -8.03 4.22 2.59
CA ALA A 953 -7.46 3.43 1.50
C ALA A 953 -7.81 1.94 1.65
N ALA A 954 -7.67 1.39 2.86
CA ALA A 954 -7.97 -0.01 3.15
C ALA A 954 -9.45 -0.37 2.95
N PHE A 955 -10.37 0.47 3.44
CA PHE A 955 -11.80 0.22 3.28
C PHE A 955 -12.23 0.38 1.82
N ARG A 956 -11.73 1.39 1.09
CA ARG A 956 -12.03 1.55 -0.34
C ARG A 956 -11.50 0.38 -1.17
N ALA A 957 -10.32 -0.13 -0.84
CA ALA A 957 -9.76 -1.34 -1.44
C ALA A 957 -10.62 -2.58 -1.15
N TYR A 958 -11.09 -2.74 0.08
CA TYR A 958 -12.04 -3.78 0.47
C TYR A 958 -13.36 -3.69 -0.32
N ARG A 959 -13.98 -2.50 -0.38
CA ARG A 959 -15.23 -2.28 -1.12
C ARG A 959 -15.07 -2.56 -2.62
N THR A 960 -13.91 -2.22 -3.18
CA THR A 960 -13.57 -2.55 -4.57
C THR A 960 -13.40 -4.06 -4.75
N HIS A 961 -12.71 -4.73 -3.83
CA HIS A 961 -12.53 -6.18 -3.83
C HIS A 961 -13.87 -6.91 -3.86
N ILE A 962 -14.80 -6.57 -2.96
CA ILE A 962 -16.12 -7.21 -2.94
C ILE A 962 -16.96 -6.83 -4.17
N SER A 963 -16.75 -5.65 -4.75
CA SER A 963 -17.41 -5.21 -6.00
C SER A 963 -16.90 -5.95 -7.23
N LEU A 964 -15.69 -6.52 -7.20
CA LEU A 964 -15.14 -7.36 -8.28
C LEU A 964 -15.37 -8.86 -8.04
N ASN A 965 -15.15 -9.34 -6.80
CA ASN A 965 -15.14 -10.78 -6.48
C ASN A 965 -16.46 -11.33 -5.90
N GLY A 966 -17.20 -10.50 -5.15
CA GLY A 966 -18.51 -10.83 -4.57
C GLY A 966 -18.50 -10.53 -3.08
N PRO A 967 -19.66 -10.57 -2.41
CA PRO A 967 -19.69 -10.51 -0.96
C PRO A 967 -19.01 -11.75 -0.37
N ASP A 968 -18.30 -11.55 0.74
CA ASP A 968 -17.78 -12.67 1.54
C ASP A 968 -18.93 -13.45 2.21
N PRO A 969 -18.72 -14.74 2.51
CA PRO A 969 -19.65 -15.52 3.32
C PRO A 969 -19.59 -15.11 4.80
N GLN A 970 -20.73 -15.23 5.49
CA GLN A 970 -20.82 -15.00 6.93
C GLN A 970 -19.92 -15.96 7.72
N LEU A 971 -19.40 -15.46 8.83
CA LEU A 971 -18.63 -16.26 9.78
C LEU A 971 -19.50 -17.37 10.40
N PRO A 972 -18.96 -18.59 10.57
CA PRO A 972 -19.68 -19.72 11.15
C PRO A 972 -19.76 -19.64 12.68
N ASP A 973 -20.35 -18.57 13.20
CA ASP A 973 -20.56 -18.34 14.63
C ASP A 973 -21.90 -17.67 14.89
N ARG A 974 -22.54 -18.02 16.01
CA ARG A 974 -23.87 -17.51 16.38
C ARG A 974 -23.89 -15.99 16.54
N LEU A 975 -22.85 -15.39 17.11
CA LEU A 975 -22.76 -13.95 17.34
C LEU A 975 -22.07 -13.27 16.16
N PHE A 976 -20.87 -13.72 15.80
CA PHE A 976 -20.05 -13.06 14.78
C PHE A 976 -20.58 -13.23 13.36
N GLY A 977 -21.41 -14.25 13.11
CA GLY A 977 -22.16 -14.39 11.86
C GLY A 977 -23.28 -13.35 11.68
N GLN A 978 -23.68 -12.63 12.73
CA GLN A 978 -24.71 -11.57 12.64
C GLN A 978 -24.14 -10.20 12.22
N PHE A 979 -22.83 -10.01 12.30
CA PHE A 979 -22.20 -8.77 11.87
C PHE A 979 -22.13 -8.71 10.35
N THR A 980 -22.34 -7.51 9.81
CA THR A 980 -22.05 -7.26 8.40
C THR A 980 -20.53 -7.28 8.18
N HIS A 981 -20.11 -7.52 6.94
CA HIS A 981 -18.67 -7.49 6.65
C HIS A 981 -18.07 -6.08 6.80
N ASP A 982 -18.84 -5.01 6.63
CA ASP A 982 -18.37 -3.65 6.95
C ASP A 982 -18.13 -3.51 8.46
N GLN A 983 -19.00 -4.04 9.31
CA GLN A 983 -18.78 -4.06 10.77
C GLN A 983 -17.58 -4.94 11.17
N LEU A 984 -17.41 -6.11 10.52
CA LEU A 984 -16.26 -6.98 10.75
C LEU A 984 -14.93 -6.32 10.33
N PHE A 985 -14.94 -5.49 9.28
CA PHE A 985 -13.78 -4.68 8.91
C PHE A 985 -13.36 -3.76 10.06
N PHE A 986 -14.30 -2.98 10.59
CA PHE A 986 -14.02 -2.03 11.67
C PHE A 986 -13.69 -2.72 13.00
N LEU A 987 -14.30 -3.88 13.28
CA LEU A 987 -13.92 -4.71 14.42
C LEU A 987 -12.47 -5.19 14.30
N ASN A 988 -12.04 -5.64 13.11
CA ASN A 988 -10.65 -6.07 12.93
C ASN A 988 -9.69 -4.88 12.95
N PHE A 989 -10.07 -3.72 12.39
CA PHE A 989 -9.34 -2.47 12.51
C PHE A 989 -9.03 -2.13 13.97
N ALA A 990 -10.04 -2.14 14.85
CA ALA A 990 -9.83 -1.85 16.25
C ALA A 990 -9.02 -2.94 16.97
N GLN A 991 -9.16 -4.20 16.55
CA GLN A 991 -8.43 -5.33 17.14
C GLN A 991 -6.91 -5.22 16.96
N VAL A 992 -6.44 -4.63 15.85
CA VAL A 992 -5.02 -4.32 15.65
C VAL A 992 -4.46 -3.50 16.82
N TRP A 993 -5.29 -2.67 17.46
CA TRP A 993 -4.90 -1.74 18.53
C TRP A 993 -5.35 -2.18 19.93
N CYS A 994 -5.92 -3.39 20.08
CA CYS A 994 -6.35 -3.82 21.41
C CYS A 994 -5.16 -3.98 22.35
N GLU A 995 -5.30 -3.39 23.53
CA GLU A 995 -4.36 -3.52 24.64
C GLU A 995 -5.10 -3.42 25.97
N LYS A 996 -4.54 -4.05 27.00
CA LYS A 996 -4.90 -3.73 28.37
C LYS A 996 -4.48 -2.29 28.66
N ARG A 997 -5.39 -1.48 29.22
CA ARG A 997 -5.11 -0.10 29.62
C ARG A 997 -3.81 -0.03 30.43
N ARG A 998 -2.87 0.81 29.98
CA ARG A 998 -1.63 1.13 30.71
C ARG A 998 -1.95 1.76 32.06
N VAL A 999 -1.08 1.56 33.04
CA VAL A 999 -1.11 2.39 34.26
C VAL A 999 -0.81 3.85 33.89
N ASP A 1000 -1.35 4.80 34.64
CA ASP A 1000 -1.31 6.22 34.27
C ASP A 1000 0.13 6.75 34.09
N ASP A 1001 1.10 6.31 34.89
CA ASP A 1001 2.52 6.68 34.71
C ASP A 1001 3.09 6.20 33.37
N ARG A 1002 2.73 5.00 32.92
CA ARG A 1002 3.17 4.46 31.63
C ARG A 1002 2.46 5.14 30.47
N LEU A 1003 1.20 5.53 30.65
CA LEU A 1003 0.46 6.31 29.67
C LEU A 1003 1.03 7.73 29.57
N TYR A 1004 1.35 8.37 30.70
CA TYR A 1004 2.01 9.67 30.73
C TYR A 1004 3.36 9.64 30.02
N GLN A 1005 4.18 8.61 30.28
CA GLN A 1005 5.43 8.39 29.53
C GLN A 1005 5.17 8.31 28.03
N GLN A 1006 4.17 7.53 27.60
CA GLN A 1006 3.80 7.43 26.19
C GLN A 1006 3.44 8.78 25.57
N LEU A 1007 2.58 9.58 26.23
CA LEU A 1007 2.18 10.91 25.75
C LEU A 1007 3.36 11.86 25.53
N MET A 1008 4.45 11.68 26.30
CA MET A 1008 5.62 12.55 26.21
C MET A 1008 6.60 12.15 25.10
N VAL A 1009 6.67 10.87 24.73
CA VAL A 1009 7.85 10.35 24.00
C VAL A 1009 7.50 9.53 22.77
N ASP A 1010 6.31 8.94 22.71
CA ASP A 1010 5.89 8.09 21.61
C ASP A 1010 5.29 8.96 20.49
N PRO A 1011 5.76 8.88 19.25
CA PRO A 1011 5.11 9.57 18.13
C PRO A 1011 3.75 8.97 17.80
N HIS A 1012 3.39 7.82 18.34
CA HIS A 1012 2.06 7.25 18.15
C HIS A 1012 1.10 7.73 19.24
N SER A 1013 -0.11 8.09 18.83
CA SER A 1013 -1.21 8.25 19.78
C SER A 1013 -1.46 6.97 20.58
N PRO A 1014 -1.92 7.05 21.85
CA PRO A 1014 -2.38 5.88 22.60
C PRO A 1014 -3.41 5.08 21.80
N ALA A 1015 -3.43 3.75 21.98
CA ALA A 1015 -4.19 2.86 21.11
C ALA A 1015 -5.69 3.18 21.05
N MET A 1016 -6.28 3.66 22.16
CA MET A 1016 -7.68 4.10 22.17
C MET A 1016 -7.93 5.30 21.24
N TYR A 1017 -6.97 6.19 21.06
CA TYR A 1017 -7.08 7.37 20.21
C TYR A 1017 -6.67 7.11 18.76
N ARG A 1018 -5.83 6.09 18.50
CA ARG A 1018 -5.66 5.55 17.15
C ARG A 1018 -6.98 5.00 16.60
N VAL A 1019 -7.80 4.39 17.46
CA VAL A 1019 -9.16 3.96 17.09
C VAL A 1019 -10.15 5.11 17.08
N PHE A 1020 -10.25 5.88 18.16
CA PHE A 1020 -11.22 6.95 18.29
C PHE A 1020 -11.02 8.08 17.28
N GLY A 1021 -9.83 8.67 17.23
CA GLY A 1021 -9.53 9.79 16.34
C GLY A 1021 -9.69 9.43 14.87
N THR A 1022 -9.33 8.20 14.49
CA THR A 1022 -9.49 7.72 13.11
C THR A 1022 -10.95 7.50 12.72
N LEU A 1023 -11.74 6.85 13.57
CA LEU A 1023 -13.12 6.48 13.21
C LEU A 1023 -14.10 7.65 13.29
N GLN A 1024 -13.87 8.62 14.18
CA GLN A 1024 -14.70 9.83 14.21
C GLN A 1024 -14.56 10.68 12.93
N ASN A 1025 -13.41 10.58 12.25
CA ASN A 1025 -13.13 11.25 10.98
C ASN A 1025 -13.62 10.47 9.76
N TYR A 1026 -14.19 9.28 9.95
CA TYR A 1026 -14.54 8.41 8.83
C TYR A 1026 -16.04 8.06 8.76
N PRO A 1027 -16.82 8.77 7.91
CA PRO A 1027 -18.27 8.57 7.79
C PRO A 1027 -18.73 7.15 7.46
N ALA A 1028 -17.88 6.31 6.86
CA ALA A 1028 -18.21 4.91 6.59
C ALA A 1028 -18.39 4.08 7.88
N PHE A 1029 -17.70 4.43 8.97
CA PHE A 1029 -17.90 3.81 10.28
C PHE A 1029 -19.32 4.08 10.80
N ARG A 1030 -19.74 5.35 10.75
CA ARG A 1030 -21.10 5.77 11.11
C ARG A 1030 -22.14 4.99 10.32
N ALA A 1031 -21.94 4.81 9.02
CA ALA A 1031 -22.85 4.04 8.18
C ALA A 1031 -22.89 2.55 8.58
N ALA A 1032 -21.73 1.93 8.86
CA ALA A 1032 -21.64 0.51 9.20
C ALA A 1032 -22.30 0.15 10.55
N PHE A 1033 -22.24 1.05 11.54
CA PHE A 1033 -22.82 0.85 12.87
C PHE A 1033 -24.12 1.62 13.10
N ASN A 1034 -24.63 2.31 12.07
CA ASN A 1034 -25.81 3.16 12.12
C ASN A 1034 -25.76 4.19 13.27
N CYS A 1035 -24.60 4.84 13.43
CA CYS A 1035 -24.42 5.81 14.50
C CYS A 1035 -25.22 7.10 14.25
N PRO A 1036 -25.94 7.63 15.26
CA PRO A 1036 -26.57 8.93 15.16
C PRO A 1036 -25.56 10.01 14.82
N LEU A 1037 -25.94 10.97 13.99
CA LEU A 1037 -25.10 12.16 13.77
C LEU A 1037 -24.95 12.90 15.11
N ASN A 1038 -23.73 13.38 15.40
CA ASN A 1038 -23.32 13.94 16.69
C ASN A 1038 -23.20 12.94 17.84
N SER A 1039 -23.23 11.62 17.59
CA SER A 1039 -22.70 10.67 18.57
C SER A 1039 -21.20 10.86 18.71
N ARG A 1040 -20.61 10.33 19.79
CA ARG A 1040 -19.19 10.53 20.09
C ARG A 1040 -18.26 10.09 18.95
N TYR A 1041 -18.55 8.96 18.30
CA TYR A 1041 -17.79 8.44 17.15
C TYR A 1041 -18.31 8.92 15.78
N ALA A 1042 -19.30 9.81 15.74
CA ALA A 1042 -19.85 10.36 14.50
C ALA A 1042 -20.18 11.85 14.64
N PRO A 1043 -19.19 12.69 15.05
CA PRO A 1043 -19.40 14.12 15.18
C PRO A 1043 -19.71 14.74 13.81
N LYS A 1044 -20.48 15.83 13.80
CA LYS A 1044 -20.73 16.59 12.57
C LYS A 1044 -19.46 17.28 12.06
N ASP A 1045 -18.67 17.83 12.97
CA ASP A 1045 -17.40 18.47 12.67
C ASP A 1045 -16.28 17.48 12.96
N HIS A 1046 -15.46 17.20 11.96
CA HIS A 1046 -14.36 16.24 12.03
C HIS A 1046 -13.28 16.61 11.00
N CYS A 1047 -12.09 16.04 11.13
CA CYS A 1047 -11.03 16.29 10.16
C CYS A 1047 -11.24 15.53 8.85
N ASN A 1048 -10.93 16.21 7.74
CA ASN A 1048 -10.96 15.66 6.39
C ASN A 1048 -9.54 15.27 5.96
N VAL A 1049 -9.17 14.01 6.20
CA VAL A 1049 -7.82 13.50 5.94
C VAL A 1049 -7.80 12.70 4.64
N TRP A 1050 -7.00 13.14 3.66
CA TRP A 1050 -6.89 12.53 2.33
C TRP A 1050 -8.23 12.37 1.60
N VAL A 1051 -9.13 13.33 1.78
CA VAL A 1051 -10.44 13.43 1.11
C VAL A 1051 -10.68 14.85 0.56
N PRO A 1052 -11.65 15.06 -0.35
CA PRO A 1052 -12.01 16.39 -0.87
C PRO A 1052 -12.60 17.28 0.24
N ASN A 1053 -12.47 18.60 0.11
CA ASN A 1053 -13.12 19.54 1.04
C ASN A 1053 -14.63 19.59 0.84
N TYR A 1054 -15.08 19.40 -0.41
CA TYR A 1054 -16.49 19.35 -0.75
C TYR A 1054 -16.86 17.92 -1.15
N MET A 1055 -17.61 17.24 -0.29
CA MET A 1055 -18.31 16.03 -0.69
C MET A 1055 -19.58 16.43 -1.46
N PRO A 1056 -19.77 16.01 -2.72
CA PRO A 1056 -20.98 16.30 -3.50
C PRO A 1056 -22.27 15.81 -2.86
#